data_AF-A0A6I0I3P9-F1
#
_entry.id   AF-A0A6I0I3P9-F1
#
_cell.length_a   1.000
_cell.length_b   1.000
_cell.length_c   1.000
_cell.angle_alpha   90.00
_cell.angle_beta   90.00
_cell.angle_gamma   90.00
#
_symmetry.space_group_name_H-M   'P 1'
#
loop_
_entity.id
_entity.type
_entity.pdbx_description
1 polymer ?
#
loop_
_entity_poly.entity_id
_entity_poly.type
_entity_poly.pdbx_seq_one_letter_code
_entity_poly.pdbx_strand_id
1 'polypeptide(L)'
;MNKKFLSAVLFGALMVSSTGTFVSCKDYDDDIEELWGAVNGGKEDLSKKVSALETSVSDLQSAQTKLEAEIAAAKKEAADAKAAALQAEKNAIEAAKAEIAKVKEELVKMIQNNQGASEEDIKAIESEIATIKGDITALTAAYKGADAEILDKLSKVEGVLGERITNLEADVKTNKEEIGKLQSALKLQQDALDAYKEATGKELGDVKTKLEACEKAVEALQGFDVAETKAAIEQLKNDYKKIAEEITKINTNLDVLSSAIYTGVTHVSLVNSESNNQGKDKWNLDFESVLIQKNIFGDEWTLDKTIANKLEFKGGTQDQKSAKFLIRVSPTNANLDASMISLQDSKGEKLDIVEVKNITPYDELLTGTRGISKGGLWVVEVALKNYDEDSFNAAATNKDGKKVLYAVAVDNTKEDETAMGKRNIISTYDLTLEHGNFDPSEKLNFFVDDTNVNDINNRYTFESKSITGEVESGSTPAKEYKWTGNALTEAFDKNGNVLKDKDGNFVAKEEENQAPETGDNRSNMQAYPAVQNKAITISLKEKNNEGKWVAAEKVKAMYVTFDKKANAVESAPSEWNAWNSYKYEGLNTVVEGTTATIKISPNEDQEIINDFIGFRVYAVNLDGTLVDPDGRAFYVKLGEAGVEIPSIETKVIATTVDAESGAVELSKEDVAKLKGLKIASYEWAADGLGDKVNGVTHIKANGFQVTLTAGTAVIATGSEVVDGILEGKQDVTIPTNINKATIVTKFNENLGLVLNDTKLNGTLTLKNADGFVLATIKVSAEKVLPTAEPAEHKFTAKDNQIVNGVYNCFLIPSQYDMDGTITWDAQNGWGVTGTASEGTMNMENVFNGWKNDFDGNSVTSGYRIVLANTKYNNDTKDYTDEAEFGKNVTITNKLINSETKHATDVEYVYAGVSAYVDNNKVLINQNHAVKAYDSFNTVYNCYMHKPVHTWRWIEAADKGYIVKDGIWYSADGKVSKEDEMPKTSAVYAEENFEVNCADIFGVNTYNSTKYGVDMTKLNLKEIRVVDAKITSNGSKDEDYFVRDHSQNSQDWGNQTIKFRKNSSSTNPTADVASTLTVVYVDMYGHVQTAEVGFTVKKQ
;
A
#
# COMPACT_ATOMS: atom_id res chain seq x y z
N MET A 1 50.11 24.58 7.57
CA MET A 1 48.71 25.08 7.57
C MET A 1 47.84 24.05 6.86
N ASN A 2 47.60 22.92 7.52
CA ASN A 2 46.73 21.85 7.04
C ASN A 2 45.44 21.92 7.86
N LYS A 3 44.31 22.28 7.22
CA LYS A 3 42.93 21.99 7.65
C LYS A 3 41.84 22.67 6.80
N LYS A 4 42.18 23.54 5.83
CA LYS A 4 41.16 24.25 5.01
C LYS A 4 40.91 23.69 3.59
N PHE A 5 41.76 22.82 3.06
CA PHE A 5 41.59 22.29 1.68
C PHE A 5 40.76 21.01 1.58
N LEU A 6 40.66 20.22 2.65
CA LEU A 6 39.93 18.93 2.63
C LEU A 6 38.40 19.10 2.65
N SER A 7 37.90 20.26 3.08
CA SER A 7 36.46 20.55 3.17
C SER A 7 35.85 21.02 1.84
N ALA A 8 36.65 21.51 0.89
CA ALA A 8 36.16 22.04 -0.39
C ALA A 8 36.02 20.95 -1.47
N VAL A 9 36.90 19.94 -1.45
CA VAL A 9 36.85 18.80 -2.40
C VAL A 9 35.72 17.82 -2.03
N LEU A 10 35.44 17.66 -0.73
CA LEU A 10 34.35 16.80 -0.26
C LEU A 10 32.96 17.37 -0.59
N PHE A 11 32.84 18.70 -0.75
CA PHE A 11 31.62 19.36 -1.23
C PHE A 11 31.53 19.41 -2.76
N GLY A 12 32.67 19.47 -3.47
CA GLY A 12 32.70 19.46 -4.94
C GLY A 12 32.38 18.11 -5.56
N ALA A 13 32.69 16.99 -4.88
CA ALA A 13 32.41 15.64 -5.39
C ALA A 13 30.93 15.23 -5.26
N LEU A 14 30.13 15.93 -4.43
CA LEU A 14 28.70 15.64 -4.24
C LEU A 14 27.81 16.30 -5.32
N MET A 15 28.38 17.15 -6.18
CA MET A 15 27.64 17.99 -7.14
C MET A 15 27.82 17.58 -8.62
N VAL A 16 28.55 16.50 -8.93
CA VAL A 16 28.93 16.17 -10.33
C VAL A 16 28.13 15.01 -10.96
N SER A 17 27.23 14.35 -10.23
CA SER A 17 26.40 13.27 -10.77
C SER A 17 24.93 13.65 -10.93
N SER A 18 24.64 14.63 -11.80
CA SER A 18 23.30 14.81 -12.40
C SER A 18 23.32 15.82 -13.54
N THR A 19 24.07 15.55 -14.61
CA THR A 19 23.75 16.15 -15.91
C THR A 19 22.48 15.46 -16.46
N GLY A 20 21.32 15.94 -16.03
CA GLY A 20 20.02 15.54 -16.54
C GLY A 20 19.15 16.78 -16.68
N THR A 21 19.10 17.31 -17.91
CA THR A 21 18.14 18.31 -18.42
C THR A 21 17.77 19.45 -17.45
N PHE A 22 18.49 20.57 -17.53
CA PHE A 22 17.99 21.85 -17.04
C PHE A 22 16.73 22.22 -17.85
N VAL A 23 15.56 21.99 -17.26
CA VAL A 23 14.31 22.65 -17.63
C VAL A 23 14.54 24.15 -17.39
N SER A 24 14.23 24.98 -18.37
CA SER A 24 14.52 26.41 -18.30
C SER A 24 13.79 27.04 -17.10
N CYS A 25 14.50 27.87 -16.32
CA CYS A 25 13.94 28.65 -15.19
C CYS A 25 12.77 29.56 -15.57
N LYS A 26 12.46 29.68 -16.87
CA LYS A 26 11.32 30.42 -17.37
C LYS A 26 9.97 29.80 -16.95
N ASP A 27 9.87 28.46 -16.89
CA ASP A 27 8.62 27.80 -16.47
C ASP A 27 8.36 28.00 -14.98
N TYR A 28 9.39 27.98 -14.13
CA TYR A 28 9.20 28.19 -12.69
C TYR A 28 8.83 29.63 -12.34
N ASP A 29 9.40 30.62 -13.02
CA ASP A 29 8.98 32.01 -12.84
C ASP A 29 7.55 32.23 -13.34
N ASP A 30 7.19 31.68 -14.50
CA ASP A 30 5.85 31.79 -15.07
C ASP A 30 4.81 31.03 -14.20
N ASP A 31 5.12 29.83 -13.68
CA ASP A 31 4.29 29.06 -12.73
C ASP A 31 4.14 29.78 -11.38
N ILE A 32 5.21 30.40 -10.88
CA ILE A 32 5.18 31.19 -9.64
C ILE A 32 4.38 32.47 -9.85
N GLU A 33 4.49 33.14 -11.00
CA GLU A 33 3.73 34.34 -11.34
C GLU A 33 2.25 34.01 -11.57
N GLU A 34 1.93 32.84 -12.16
CA GLU A 34 0.57 32.32 -12.30
C GLU A 34 -0.02 31.93 -10.92
N LEU A 35 0.74 31.29 -10.05
CA LEU A 35 0.32 30.98 -8.67
C LEU A 35 0.17 32.24 -7.82
N TRP A 36 1.07 33.22 -7.95
CA TRP A 36 0.96 34.51 -7.25
C TRP A 36 -0.21 35.33 -7.79
N GLY A 37 -0.46 35.25 -9.10
CA GLY A 37 -1.63 35.79 -9.78
C GLY A 37 -2.94 35.11 -9.36
N ALA A 38 -2.96 33.79 -9.19
CA ALA A 38 -4.11 33.03 -8.69
C ALA A 38 -4.39 33.32 -7.21
N VAL A 39 -3.34 33.47 -6.39
CA VAL A 39 -3.46 33.82 -4.97
C VAL A 39 -3.92 35.26 -4.79
N ASN A 40 -3.38 36.23 -5.54
CA ASN A 40 -3.86 37.61 -5.51
C ASN A 40 -5.22 37.79 -6.17
N GLY A 41 -5.50 37.06 -7.25
CA GLY A 41 -6.81 37.03 -7.89
C GLY A 41 -7.87 36.46 -6.94
N GLY A 42 -7.56 35.38 -6.23
CA GLY A 42 -8.40 34.83 -5.16
C GLY A 42 -8.58 35.80 -3.99
N LYS A 43 -7.52 36.54 -3.60
CA LYS A 43 -7.58 37.60 -2.58
C LYS A 43 -8.47 38.76 -3.01
N GLU A 44 -8.39 39.18 -4.27
CA GLU A 44 -9.21 40.28 -4.81
C GLU A 44 -10.67 39.85 -4.99
N ASP A 45 -10.92 38.61 -5.42
CA ASP A 45 -12.26 38.02 -5.51
C ASP A 45 -12.91 37.87 -4.13
N LEU A 46 -12.14 37.45 -3.11
CA LEU A 46 -12.61 37.38 -1.74
C LEU A 46 -12.89 38.78 -1.17
N SER A 47 -12.03 39.77 -1.45
CA SER A 47 -12.24 41.16 -1.05
C SER A 47 -13.48 41.77 -1.73
N LYS A 48 -13.73 41.43 -3.00
CA LYS A 48 -14.95 41.83 -3.74
C LYS A 48 -16.19 41.16 -3.16
N LYS A 49 -16.13 39.87 -2.80
CA LYS A 49 -17.22 39.15 -2.13
C LYS A 49 -17.52 39.71 -0.74
N VAL A 50 -16.51 40.07 0.05
CA VAL A 50 -16.67 40.74 1.34
C VAL A 50 -17.30 42.12 1.16
N SER A 51 -16.82 42.91 0.20
CA SER A 51 -17.41 44.24 -0.11
C SER A 51 -18.85 44.13 -0.61
N ALA A 52 -19.18 43.08 -1.37
CA ALA A 52 -20.54 42.79 -1.81
C ALA A 52 -21.45 42.36 -0.66
N LEU A 53 -20.93 41.59 0.30
CA LEU A 53 -21.64 41.28 1.54
C LEU A 53 -21.86 42.54 2.39
N GLU A 54 -20.85 43.39 2.55
CA GLU A 54 -20.98 44.67 3.26
C GLU A 54 -22.04 45.57 2.63
N THR A 55 -22.07 45.64 1.29
CA THR A 55 -23.10 46.37 0.54
C THR A 55 -24.49 45.76 0.78
N SER A 56 -24.60 44.42 0.72
CA SER A 56 -25.86 43.72 0.98
C SER A 56 -26.37 43.93 2.42
N VAL A 57 -25.45 43.96 3.40
CA VAL A 57 -25.79 44.26 4.81
C VAL A 57 -26.26 45.71 4.96
N SER A 58 -25.59 46.66 4.31
CA SER A 58 -25.99 48.07 4.29
C SER A 58 -27.36 48.29 3.61
N ASP A 59 -27.63 47.58 2.52
CA ASP A 59 -28.91 47.62 1.81
C ASP A 59 -30.03 47.03 2.67
N LEU A 60 -29.76 45.93 3.39
CA LEU A 60 -30.71 45.34 4.35
C LEU A 60 -30.98 46.27 5.54
N GLN A 61 -29.96 46.96 6.07
CA GLN A 61 -30.15 47.98 7.11
C GLN A 61 -30.98 49.18 6.61
N SER A 62 -30.76 49.59 5.37
CA SER A 62 -31.53 50.67 4.74
C SER A 62 -32.98 50.26 4.51
N ALA A 63 -33.21 49.02 4.05
CA ALA A 63 -34.54 48.45 3.90
C ALA A 63 -35.26 48.29 5.24
N GLN A 64 -34.57 47.86 6.29
CA GLN A 64 -35.10 47.80 7.65
C GLN A 64 -35.53 49.19 8.14
N THR A 65 -34.68 50.21 7.97
CA THR A 65 -34.98 51.60 8.36
C THR A 65 -36.21 52.13 7.60
N LYS A 66 -36.34 51.79 6.32
CA LYS A 66 -37.50 52.17 5.50
C LYS A 66 -38.77 51.47 5.97
N LEU A 67 -38.69 50.19 6.32
CA LEU A 67 -39.82 49.43 6.85
C LEU A 67 -40.27 49.96 8.22
N GLU A 68 -39.33 50.35 9.09
CA GLU A 68 -39.62 51.02 10.37
C GLU A 68 -40.34 52.37 10.16
N ALA A 69 -39.92 53.15 9.15
CA ALA A 69 -40.59 54.39 8.79
C ALA A 69 -42.00 54.16 8.20
N GLU A 70 -42.18 53.14 7.36
CA GLU A 70 -43.48 52.75 6.80
C GLU A 70 -44.45 52.25 7.88
N ILE A 71 -43.96 51.49 8.87
CA ILE A 71 -44.75 51.08 10.04
C ILE A 71 -45.16 52.29 10.89
N ALA A 72 -44.27 53.26 11.08
CA ALA A 72 -44.59 54.49 11.79
C ALA A 72 -45.62 55.34 11.04
N ALA A 73 -45.53 55.42 9.72
CA ALA A 73 -46.51 56.10 8.86
C ALA A 73 -47.88 55.42 8.92
N ALA A 74 -47.93 54.09 8.79
CA ALA A 74 -49.18 53.32 8.87
C ALA A 74 -49.86 53.44 10.26
N LYS A 75 -49.08 53.46 11.34
CA LYS A 75 -49.60 53.73 12.71
C LYS A 75 -50.22 55.11 12.80
N LYS A 76 -49.60 56.12 12.18
CA LYS A 76 -50.12 57.49 12.17
C LYS A 76 -51.39 57.60 11.33
N GLU A 77 -51.44 57.01 10.14
CA GLU A 77 -52.65 56.98 9.31
C GLU A 77 -53.83 56.28 10.00
N ALA A 78 -53.58 55.18 10.72
CA ALA A 78 -54.61 54.51 11.52
C ALA A 78 -55.12 55.38 12.68
N ALA A 79 -54.24 56.13 13.33
CA ALA A 79 -54.61 57.08 14.40
C ALA A 79 -55.42 58.27 13.84
N ASP A 80 -55.01 58.82 12.70
CA ASP A 80 -55.70 59.93 12.03
C ASP A 80 -57.08 59.49 11.51
N ALA A 81 -57.20 58.28 10.96
CA ALA A 81 -58.48 57.69 10.56
C ALA A 81 -59.44 57.45 11.74
N LYS A 82 -58.91 57.00 12.89
CA LYS A 82 -59.67 56.85 14.13
C LYS A 82 -60.16 58.20 14.68
N ALA A 83 -59.34 59.24 14.61
CA ALA A 83 -59.72 60.59 15.00
C ALA A 83 -60.79 61.19 14.08
N ALA A 84 -60.69 60.97 12.76
CA ALA A 84 -61.68 61.40 11.78
C ALA A 84 -63.03 60.69 11.95
N ALA A 85 -63.03 59.37 12.22
CA ALA A 85 -64.24 58.61 12.50
C ALA A 85 -64.95 59.07 13.78
N LEU A 86 -64.19 59.31 14.85
CA LEU A 86 -64.73 59.81 16.12
C LEU A 86 -65.31 61.24 15.98
N GLN A 87 -64.71 62.08 15.13
CA GLN A 87 -65.21 63.42 14.85
C GLN A 87 -66.48 63.38 13.97
N ALA A 88 -66.57 62.44 13.01
CA ALA A 88 -67.77 62.24 12.20
C ALA A 88 -68.95 61.74 13.06
N GLU A 89 -68.70 60.85 14.02
CA GLU A 89 -69.70 60.32 14.95
C GLU A 89 -70.20 61.41 15.92
N LYS A 90 -69.30 62.25 16.45
CA LYS A 90 -69.67 63.44 17.25
C LYS A 90 -70.54 64.43 16.45
N ASN A 91 -70.18 64.67 15.19
CA ASN A 91 -70.95 65.57 14.32
C ASN A 91 -72.33 65.00 13.99
N ALA A 92 -72.46 63.67 13.81
CA ALA A 92 -73.74 63.00 13.57
C ALA A 92 -74.66 63.03 14.79
N ILE A 93 -74.11 62.88 16.00
CA ILE A 93 -74.87 62.98 17.26
C ILE A 93 -75.38 64.40 17.50
N GLU A 94 -74.56 65.43 17.23
CA GLU A 94 -74.99 66.82 17.35
C GLU A 94 -76.03 67.21 16.29
N ALA A 95 -75.94 66.68 15.06
CA ALA A 95 -76.98 66.84 14.05
C ALA A 95 -78.30 66.17 14.46
N ALA A 96 -78.26 64.96 15.03
CA ALA A 96 -79.44 64.25 15.52
C ALA A 96 -80.10 64.97 16.71
N LYS A 97 -79.31 65.57 17.63
CA LYS A 97 -79.84 66.42 18.70
C LYS A 97 -80.54 67.67 18.16
N ALA A 98 -79.98 68.31 17.13
CA ALA A 98 -80.56 69.51 16.52
C ALA A 98 -81.89 69.22 15.78
N GLU A 99 -81.99 68.08 15.12
CA GLU A 99 -83.23 67.57 14.50
C GLU A 99 -84.31 67.27 15.55
N ILE A 100 -83.96 66.58 16.64
CA ILE A 100 -84.89 66.29 17.74
C ILE A 100 -85.39 67.59 18.41
N ALA A 101 -84.54 68.62 18.51
CA ALA A 101 -84.94 69.92 19.04
C ALA A 101 -85.93 70.65 18.11
N LYS A 102 -85.76 70.57 16.79
CA LYS A 102 -86.72 71.11 15.81
C LYS A 102 -88.06 70.38 15.83
N VAL A 103 -88.04 69.04 15.87
CA VAL A 103 -89.24 68.21 15.97
C VAL A 103 -90.00 68.53 17.26
N LYS A 104 -89.29 68.79 18.36
CA LYS A 104 -89.88 69.23 19.63
C LYS A 104 -90.53 70.62 19.52
N GLU A 105 -89.90 71.58 18.85
CA GLU A 105 -90.50 72.92 18.63
C GLU A 105 -91.72 72.89 17.70
N GLU A 106 -91.71 72.07 16.65
CA GLU A 106 -92.86 71.89 15.75
C GLU A 106 -94.03 71.18 16.46
N LEU A 107 -93.75 70.18 17.29
CA LEU A 107 -94.76 69.47 18.07
C LEU A 107 -95.43 70.38 19.12
N VAL A 108 -94.66 71.28 19.77
CA VAL A 108 -95.20 72.29 20.70
C VAL A 108 -96.10 73.30 19.98
N LYS A 109 -95.74 73.72 18.76
CA LYS A 109 -96.59 74.59 17.92
C LYS A 109 -97.87 73.92 17.44
N MET A 110 -97.85 72.61 17.17
CA MET A 110 -99.04 71.86 16.79
C MET A 110 -100.00 71.64 17.97
N ILE A 111 -99.47 71.38 19.17
CA ILE A 111 -100.26 71.21 20.41
C ILE A 111 -100.94 72.51 20.84
N GLN A 112 -100.32 73.67 20.62
CA GLN A 112 -100.91 74.97 20.97
C GLN A 112 -102.08 75.39 20.05
N ASN A 113 -102.25 74.76 18.88
CA ASN A 113 -103.17 75.20 17.83
C ASN A 113 -104.45 74.36 17.64
N ASN A 114 -104.67 73.24 18.35
CA ASN A 114 -105.85 72.38 18.14
C ASN A 114 -106.63 72.08 19.43
N GLN A 115 -107.80 72.71 19.57
CA GLN A 115 -108.86 72.34 20.50
C GLN A 115 -109.64 71.13 19.95
N GLY A 116 -109.55 69.97 20.62
CA GLY A 116 -110.50 68.87 20.47
C GLY A 116 -109.90 67.51 20.07
N ALA A 117 -109.28 66.80 21.02
CA ALA A 117 -108.98 65.37 20.92
C ALA A 117 -109.64 64.61 22.09
N SER A 118 -110.07 63.37 21.86
CA SER A 118 -110.86 62.58 22.80
C SER A 118 -110.00 61.73 23.76
N GLU A 119 -110.57 61.28 24.88
CA GLU A 119 -109.87 60.52 25.95
C GLU A 119 -109.36 59.14 25.50
N GLU A 120 -109.89 58.60 24.40
CA GLU A 120 -109.45 57.34 23.76
C GLU A 120 -108.19 57.56 22.90
N ASP A 121 -108.04 58.73 22.29
CA ASP A 121 -106.85 59.09 21.51
C ASP A 121 -105.64 59.37 22.43
N ILE A 122 -105.89 59.92 23.63
CA ILE A 122 -104.85 60.15 24.65
C ILE A 122 -104.28 58.81 25.16
N LYS A 123 -105.13 57.80 25.41
CA LYS A 123 -104.68 56.46 25.85
C LYS A 123 -103.92 55.68 24.77
N ALA A 124 -104.30 55.83 23.49
CA ALA A 124 -103.56 55.24 22.37
C ALA A 124 -102.15 55.85 22.26
N ILE A 125 -102.04 57.17 22.41
CA ILE A 125 -100.76 57.90 22.40
C ILE A 125 -99.90 57.53 23.63
N GLU A 126 -100.48 57.38 24.83
CA GLU A 126 -99.76 56.92 26.03
C GLU A 126 -99.21 55.49 25.88
N SER A 127 -99.97 54.59 25.22
CA SER A 127 -99.55 53.22 24.93
C SER A 127 -98.45 53.14 23.87
N GLU A 128 -98.49 53.99 22.85
CA GLU A 128 -97.43 54.10 21.84
C GLU A 128 -96.16 54.73 22.42
N ILE A 129 -96.27 55.74 23.30
CA ILE A 129 -95.12 56.30 24.03
C ILE A 129 -94.50 55.24 24.97
N ALA A 130 -95.30 54.41 25.64
CA ALA A 130 -94.79 53.33 26.48
C ALA A 130 -94.07 52.25 25.65
N THR A 131 -94.58 51.93 24.46
CA THR A 131 -93.97 50.98 23.51
C THR A 131 -92.66 51.53 22.96
N ILE A 132 -92.64 52.79 22.49
CA ILE A 132 -91.44 53.48 22.02
C ILE A 132 -90.40 53.61 23.13
N LYS A 133 -90.81 53.81 24.39
CA LYS A 133 -89.90 53.84 25.54
C LYS A 133 -89.34 52.45 25.88
N GLY A 134 -90.13 51.40 25.72
CA GLY A 134 -89.69 50.00 25.78
C GLY A 134 -88.70 49.66 24.67
N ASP A 135 -88.98 50.07 23.44
CA ASP A 135 -88.12 49.87 22.27
C ASP A 135 -86.83 50.68 22.39
N ILE A 136 -86.86 51.91 22.89
CA ILE A 136 -85.65 52.70 23.20
C ILE A 136 -84.82 52.02 24.30
N THR A 137 -85.47 51.43 25.31
CA THR A 137 -84.77 50.69 26.38
C THR A 137 -84.16 49.39 25.86
N ALA A 138 -84.86 48.69 24.97
CA ALA A 138 -84.39 47.48 24.28
C ALA A 138 -83.27 47.78 23.27
N LEU A 139 -83.36 48.87 22.51
CA LEU A 139 -82.31 49.34 21.60
C LEU A 139 -81.08 49.80 22.39
N THR A 140 -81.26 50.48 23.54
CA THR A 140 -80.16 50.89 24.43
C THR A 140 -79.48 49.68 25.07
N ALA A 141 -80.23 48.63 25.40
CA ALA A 141 -79.69 47.37 25.91
C ALA A 141 -78.99 46.53 24.81
N ALA A 142 -79.54 46.51 23.59
CA ALA A 142 -78.92 45.88 22.43
C ALA A 142 -77.65 46.61 21.96
N TYR A 143 -77.61 47.94 22.05
CA TYR A 143 -76.42 48.75 21.76
C TYR A 143 -75.31 48.53 22.81
N LYS A 144 -75.65 48.41 24.12
CA LYS A 144 -74.71 48.01 25.17
C LYS A 144 -74.22 46.55 25.05
N GLY A 145 -75.04 45.64 24.53
CA GLY A 145 -74.67 44.24 24.29
C GLY A 145 -73.77 44.04 23.07
N ALA A 146 -74.00 44.78 21.98
CA ALA A 146 -73.16 44.78 20.79
C ALA A 146 -71.77 45.40 21.06
N ASP A 147 -71.70 46.43 21.91
CA ASP A 147 -70.43 46.98 22.42
C ASP A 147 -69.63 45.92 23.19
N ALA A 148 -70.25 45.09 24.03
CA ALA A 148 -69.54 44.09 24.83
C ALA A 148 -68.92 42.96 23.99
N GLU A 149 -69.60 42.50 22.92
CA GLU A 149 -69.08 41.45 22.05
C GLU A 149 -68.00 41.98 21.08
N ILE A 150 -68.13 43.23 20.62
CA ILE A 150 -67.10 43.92 19.82
C ILE A 150 -65.89 44.25 20.70
N LEU A 151 -66.09 44.67 21.95
CA LEU A 151 -65.03 44.94 22.93
C LEU A 151 -64.35 43.65 23.39
N ASP A 152 -65.06 42.53 23.54
CA ASP A 152 -64.48 41.21 23.82
C ASP A 152 -63.66 40.69 22.62
N LYS A 153 -64.15 40.87 21.39
CA LYS A 153 -63.39 40.53 20.17
C LYS A 153 -62.18 41.44 19.98
N LEU A 154 -62.31 42.75 20.22
CA LEU A 154 -61.18 43.70 20.19
C LEU A 154 -60.19 43.44 21.31
N SER A 155 -60.64 43.09 22.51
CA SER A 155 -59.77 42.75 23.64
C SER A 155 -59.04 41.42 23.42
N LYS A 156 -59.69 40.43 22.80
CA LYS A 156 -59.03 39.19 22.33
C LYS A 156 -58.02 39.48 21.23
N VAL A 157 -58.36 40.33 20.26
CA VAL A 157 -57.43 40.75 19.21
C VAL A 157 -56.27 41.56 19.79
N GLU A 158 -56.50 42.46 20.75
CA GLU A 158 -55.46 43.19 21.50
C GLU A 158 -54.61 42.25 22.36
N GLY A 159 -55.19 41.22 22.95
CA GLY A 159 -54.45 40.19 23.70
C GLY A 159 -53.54 39.37 22.79
N VAL A 160 -54.07 38.89 21.66
CA VAL A 160 -53.28 38.15 20.64
C VAL A 160 -52.22 39.04 20.00
N LEU A 161 -52.53 40.30 19.68
CA LEU A 161 -51.54 41.25 19.17
C LEU A 161 -50.53 41.63 20.25
N GLY A 162 -50.94 41.77 21.51
CA GLY A 162 -50.07 42.07 22.64
C GLY A 162 -49.08 40.95 22.94
N GLU A 163 -49.54 39.69 22.98
CA GLU A 163 -48.66 38.52 23.07
C GLU A 163 -47.70 38.44 21.89
N ARG A 164 -48.21 38.69 20.68
CA ARG A 164 -47.39 38.63 19.46
C ARG A 164 -46.37 39.76 19.37
N ILE A 165 -46.70 40.95 19.85
CA ILE A 165 -45.76 42.07 20.02
C ILE A 165 -44.74 41.73 21.11
N THR A 166 -45.16 41.18 22.25
CA THR A 166 -44.26 40.80 23.35
C THR A 166 -43.27 39.72 22.91
N ASN A 167 -43.74 38.71 22.17
CA ASN A 167 -42.89 37.67 21.60
C ASN A 167 -41.94 38.23 20.55
N LEU A 168 -42.43 39.12 19.67
CA LEU A 168 -41.56 39.80 18.70
C LEU A 168 -40.53 40.71 19.37
N GLU A 169 -40.86 41.39 20.47
CA GLU A 169 -39.94 42.20 21.26
C GLU A 169 -38.89 41.31 21.96
N ALA A 170 -39.29 40.14 22.46
CA ALA A 170 -38.39 39.14 23.03
C ALA A 170 -37.46 38.53 21.96
N ASP A 171 -37.98 38.21 20.78
CA ASP A 171 -37.21 37.71 19.64
C ASP A 171 -36.23 38.78 19.13
N VAL A 172 -36.67 40.04 19.00
CA VAL A 172 -35.80 41.16 18.62
C VAL A 172 -34.71 41.40 19.66
N LYS A 173 -35.02 41.27 20.96
CA LYS A 173 -34.02 41.37 22.03
C LYS A 173 -33.01 40.22 21.98
N THR A 174 -33.49 39.00 21.79
CA THR A 174 -32.65 37.79 21.65
C THR A 174 -31.75 37.90 20.42
N ASN A 175 -32.31 38.31 19.29
CA ASN A 175 -31.57 38.56 18.05
C ASN A 175 -30.54 39.68 18.22
N LYS A 176 -30.84 40.75 18.97
CA LYS A 176 -29.88 41.80 19.29
C LYS A 176 -28.71 41.27 20.12
N GLU A 177 -28.98 40.39 21.09
CA GLU A 177 -27.95 39.74 21.91
C GLU A 177 -27.10 38.76 21.08
N GLU A 178 -27.71 38.00 20.17
CA GLU A 178 -27.01 37.12 19.22
C GLU A 178 -26.16 37.91 18.22
N ILE A 179 -26.69 38.99 17.65
CA ILE A 179 -25.94 39.90 16.77
C ILE A 179 -24.74 40.48 17.53
N GLY A 180 -24.88 40.85 18.81
CA GLY A 180 -23.77 41.31 19.64
C GLY A 180 -22.71 40.23 19.90
N LYS A 181 -23.12 38.97 20.12
CA LYS A 181 -22.22 37.82 20.21
C LYS A 181 -21.50 37.55 18.89
N LEU A 182 -22.21 37.61 17.77
CA LEU A 182 -21.66 37.45 16.43
C LEU A 182 -20.69 38.58 16.06
N GLN A 183 -20.99 39.82 16.42
CA GLN A 183 -20.07 40.96 16.27
C GLN A 183 -18.79 40.77 17.08
N SER A 184 -18.91 40.28 18.31
CA SER A 184 -17.75 39.99 19.18
C SER A 184 -16.92 38.83 18.62
N ALA A 185 -17.56 37.78 18.13
CA ALA A 185 -16.90 36.64 17.49
C ALA A 185 -16.22 37.04 16.17
N LEU A 186 -16.87 37.87 15.35
CA LEU A 186 -16.32 38.40 14.11
C LEU A 186 -15.11 39.29 14.41
N LYS A 187 -15.18 40.12 15.47
CA LYS A 187 -14.04 40.94 15.91
C LYS A 187 -12.87 40.08 16.39
N LEU A 188 -13.13 39.01 17.16
CA LEU A 188 -12.10 38.04 17.56
C LEU A 188 -11.48 37.32 16.36
N GLN A 189 -12.28 36.94 15.36
CA GLN A 189 -11.76 36.35 14.13
C GLN A 189 -10.97 37.36 13.30
N GLN A 190 -11.37 38.62 13.28
CA GLN A 190 -10.66 39.69 12.59
C GLN A 190 -9.33 40.01 13.29
N ASP A 191 -9.32 40.01 14.62
CA ASP A 191 -8.10 40.17 15.43
C ASP A 191 -7.17 38.95 15.27
N ALA A 192 -7.71 37.73 15.21
CA ALA A 192 -6.94 36.52 14.93
C ALA A 192 -6.40 36.51 13.49
N LEU A 193 -7.18 37.01 12.53
CA LEU A 193 -6.76 37.15 11.14
C LEU A 193 -5.68 38.24 11.00
N ASP A 194 -5.78 39.34 11.73
CA ASP A 194 -4.77 40.40 11.73
C ASP A 194 -3.49 39.95 12.44
N ALA A 195 -3.59 39.20 13.55
CA ALA A 195 -2.46 38.55 14.20
C ALA A 195 -1.81 37.48 13.29
N TYR A 196 -2.61 36.71 12.55
CA TYR A 196 -2.12 35.77 11.54
C TYR A 196 -1.43 36.51 10.38
N LYS A 197 -1.99 37.61 9.87
CA LYS A 197 -1.34 38.47 8.87
C LYS A 197 -0.04 39.08 9.37
N GLU A 198 0.04 39.44 10.65
CA GLU A 198 1.25 40.01 11.25
C GLU A 198 2.33 38.93 11.46
N ALA A 199 1.94 37.74 11.93
CA ALA A 199 2.83 36.60 12.08
C ALA A 199 3.36 36.09 10.72
N THR A 200 2.46 35.83 9.77
CA THR A 200 2.83 35.40 8.41
C THR A 200 3.51 36.50 7.61
N GLY A 201 3.16 37.78 7.81
CA GLY A 201 3.85 38.91 7.20
C GLY A 201 5.27 39.08 7.72
N LYS A 202 5.52 38.80 9.00
CA LYS A 202 6.86 38.78 9.58
C LYS A 202 7.68 37.58 9.10
N GLU A 203 7.09 36.38 9.07
CA GLU A 203 7.74 35.18 8.53
C GLU A 203 8.03 35.31 7.02
N LEU A 204 7.10 35.87 6.24
CA LEU A 204 7.29 36.16 4.82
C LEU A 204 8.30 37.29 4.62
N GLY A 205 8.35 38.28 5.51
CA GLY A 205 9.38 39.32 5.53
C GLY A 205 10.77 38.75 5.84
N ASP A 206 10.87 37.80 6.76
CA ASP A 206 12.10 37.08 7.08
C ASP A 206 12.51 36.15 5.94
N VAL A 207 11.56 35.46 5.30
CA VAL A 207 11.80 34.64 4.10
C VAL A 207 12.20 35.52 2.93
N LYS A 208 11.56 36.67 2.71
CA LYS A 208 11.94 37.64 1.68
C LYS A 208 13.32 38.23 1.96
N THR A 209 13.64 38.56 3.20
CA THR A 209 14.99 39.04 3.58
C THR A 209 16.04 37.96 3.38
N LYS A 210 15.72 36.69 3.69
CA LYS A 210 16.59 35.54 3.40
C LYS A 210 16.70 35.27 1.91
N LEU A 211 15.63 35.47 1.15
CA LEU A 211 15.59 35.33 -0.31
C LEU A 211 16.40 36.44 -0.97
N GLU A 212 16.23 37.70 -0.58
CA GLU A 212 17.06 38.83 -1.02
C GLU A 212 18.53 38.66 -0.61
N ALA A 213 18.80 38.05 0.55
CA ALA A 213 20.16 37.68 0.95
C ALA A 213 20.72 36.51 0.12
N CYS A 214 19.89 35.54 -0.25
CA CYS A 214 20.24 34.47 -1.18
C CYS A 214 20.41 34.99 -2.60
N GLU A 215 19.57 35.91 -3.07
CA GLU A 215 19.68 36.59 -4.36
C GLU A 215 20.93 37.45 -4.39
N LYS A 216 21.25 38.20 -3.33
CA LYS A 216 22.55 38.88 -3.22
C LYS A 216 23.72 37.92 -3.13
N ALA A 217 23.56 36.76 -2.49
CA ALA A 217 24.59 35.71 -2.49
C ALA A 217 24.73 35.09 -3.89
N VAL A 218 23.65 34.93 -4.65
CA VAL A 218 23.62 34.47 -6.03
C VAL A 218 24.17 35.54 -6.97
N GLU A 219 23.86 36.82 -6.79
CA GLU A 219 24.47 37.96 -7.51
C GLU A 219 25.95 38.09 -7.17
N ALA A 220 26.37 37.82 -5.93
CA ALA A 220 27.79 37.74 -5.56
C ALA A 220 28.47 36.51 -6.19
N LEU A 221 27.74 35.42 -6.44
CA LEU A 221 28.19 34.25 -7.19
C LEU A 221 28.15 34.47 -8.72
N GLN A 222 27.27 35.35 -9.23
CA GLN A 222 27.14 35.71 -10.65
C GLN A 222 28.07 36.86 -11.06
N GLY A 223 28.36 37.78 -10.14
CA GLY A 223 29.38 38.83 -10.23
C GLY A 223 30.78 38.31 -9.90
N PHE A 224 30.90 37.01 -9.61
CA PHE A 224 32.17 36.30 -9.64
C PHE A 224 32.67 36.38 -11.08
N ASP A 225 33.73 37.15 -11.31
CA ASP A 225 34.29 37.31 -12.65
C ASP A 225 34.81 35.94 -13.11
N VAL A 226 33.94 35.22 -13.83
CA VAL A 226 34.23 33.93 -14.41
C VAL A 226 35.40 34.08 -15.37
N ALA A 227 35.64 35.25 -15.99
CA ALA A 227 36.79 35.45 -16.86
C ALA A 227 38.11 35.53 -16.07
N GLU A 228 38.15 36.24 -14.94
CA GLU A 228 39.34 36.30 -14.09
C GLU A 228 39.61 34.97 -13.37
N THR A 229 38.55 34.30 -12.90
CA THR A 229 38.66 32.96 -12.29
C THR A 229 38.98 31.90 -13.35
N LYS A 230 38.40 31.98 -14.55
CA LYS A 230 38.74 31.09 -15.67
C LYS A 230 40.15 31.36 -16.15
N ALA A 231 40.62 32.61 -16.18
CA ALA A 231 42.02 32.92 -16.48
C ALA A 231 42.97 32.41 -15.40
N ALA A 232 42.62 32.56 -14.11
CA ALA A 232 43.37 32.00 -13.00
C ALA A 232 43.32 30.47 -12.98
N ILE A 233 42.20 29.84 -13.34
CA ILE A 233 42.04 28.39 -13.50
C ILE A 233 42.81 27.91 -14.72
N GLU A 234 42.82 28.64 -15.83
CA GLU A 234 43.58 28.26 -17.03
C GLU A 234 45.07 28.43 -16.79
N GLN A 235 45.47 29.47 -16.06
CA GLN A 235 46.84 29.66 -15.58
C GLN A 235 47.23 28.56 -14.59
N LEU A 236 46.39 28.24 -13.61
CA LEU A 236 46.60 27.13 -12.68
C LEU A 236 46.57 25.78 -13.37
N LYS A 237 45.78 25.57 -14.43
CA LYS A 237 45.82 24.36 -15.28
C LYS A 237 47.10 24.29 -16.07
N ASN A 238 47.61 25.42 -16.58
CA ASN A 238 48.88 25.47 -17.31
C ASN A 238 50.07 25.28 -16.36
N ASP A 239 50.02 25.87 -15.18
CA ASP A 239 51.03 25.69 -14.13
C ASP A 239 50.92 24.27 -13.55
N TYR A 240 49.71 23.73 -13.36
CA TYR A 240 49.48 22.32 -13.03
C TYR A 240 49.99 21.41 -14.13
N LYS A 241 49.81 21.75 -15.41
CA LYS A 241 50.33 20.97 -16.53
C LYS A 241 51.85 21.00 -16.57
N LYS A 242 52.48 22.15 -16.35
CA LYS A 242 53.94 22.26 -16.24
C LYS A 242 54.47 21.53 -15.02
N ILE A 243 53.83 21.67 -13.86
CA ILE A 243 54.17 20.94 -12.64
C ILE A 243 53.90 19.45 -12.83
N ALA A 244 52.86 19.03 -13.54
CA ALA A 244 52.57 17.64 -13.84
C ALA A 244 53.58 17.09 -14.85
N GLU A 245 54.05 17.87 -15.82
CA GLU A 245 55.12 17.51 -16.76
C GLU A 245 56.49 17.43 -16.05
N GLU A 246 56.77 18.34 -15.12
CA GLU A 246 57.97 18.32 -14.27
C GLU A 246 57.91 17.19 -13.24
N ILE A 247 56.75 16.95 -12.62
CA ILE A 247 56.48 15.78 -11.77
C ILE A 247 56.53 14.52 -12.61
N THR A 248 56.09 14.52 -13.86
CA THR A 248 56.23 13.37 -14.75
C THR A 248 57.69 13.14 -15.08
N LYS A 249 58.49 14.18 -15.36
CA LYS A 249 59.94 14.06 -15.56
C LYS A 249 60.68 13.62 -14.29
N ILE A 250 60.34 14.19 -13.14
CA ILE A 250 60.90 13.84 -11.85
C ILE A 250 60.48 12.42 -11.49
N ASN A 251 59.23 12.04 -11.66
CA ASN A 251 58.73 10.67 -11.46
C ASN A 251 59.34 9.71 -12.48
N THR A 252 59.58 10.12 -13.73
CA THR A 252 60.28 9.26 -14.70
C THR A 252 61.72 9.05 -14.27
N ASN A 253 62.41 10.11 -13.82
CA ASN A 253 63.79 10.00 -13.32
C ASN A 253 63.86 9.27 -11.97
N LEU A 254 62.88 9.47 -11.09
CA LEU A 254 62.75 8.82 -9.80
C LEU A 254 62.29 7.37 -9.98
N ASP A 255 61.47 7.04 -10.98
CA ASP A 255 61.10 5.69 -11.39
C ASP A 255 62.28 4.99 -12.03
N VAL A 256 63.12 5.69 -12.80
CA VAL A 256 64.36 5.12 -13.33
C VAL A 256 65.33 4.82 -12.19
N LEU A 257 65.51 5.74 -11.24
CA LEU A 257 66.41 5.56 -10.09
C LEU A 257 65.83 4.57 -9.04
N SER A 258 64.52 4.59 -8.82
CA SER A 258 63.76 3.68 -7.95
C SER A 258 63.66 2.30 -8.58
N SER A 259 63.43 2.16 -9.88
CA SER A 259 63.49 0.86 -10.55
C SER A 259 64.91 0.28 -10.53
N ALA A 260 65.93 1.13 -10.63
CA ALA A 260 67.32 0.69 -10.51
C ALA A 260 67.73 0.26 -9.08
N ILE A 261 67.08 0.77 -8.03
CA ILE A 261 67.45 0.51 -6.62
C ILE A 261 66.43 -0.40 -5.87
N TYR A 262 65.14 -0.35 -6.22
CA TYR A 262 64.01 -0.96 -5.51
C TYR A 262 63.20 -1.99 -6.32
N THR A 263 63.29 -2.10 -7.65
CA THR A 263 62.52 -3.15 -8.39
C THR A 263 63.36 -4.34 -8.82
N GLY A 264 64.68 -4.25 -8.67
CA GLY A 264 65.54 -5.39 -8.93
C GLY A 264 65.23 -6.51 -7.94
N VAL A 265 64.93 -7.71 -8.43
CA VAL A 265 64.74 -8.88 -7.57
C VAL A 265 66.00 -9.08 -6.73
N THR A 266 65.83 -9.17 -5.42
CA THR A 266 66.89 -9.41 -4.43
C THR A 266 66.80 -10.81 -3.82
N HIS A 267 65.61 -11.42 -3.88
CA HIS A 267 65.35 -12.78 -3.44
C HIS A 267 64.23 -13.39 -4.30
N VAL A 268 64.40 -14.65 -4.69
CA VAL A 268 63.37 -15.46 -5.34
C VAL A 268 63.22 -16.77 -4.57
N SER A 269 61.98 -17.18 -4.32
CA SER A 269 61.64 -18.44 -3.67
C SER A 269 60.48 -19.10 -4.40
N LEU A 270 60.51 -20.40 -4.55
CA LEU A 270 59.40 -21.19 -5.07
C LEU A 270 58.28 -21.31 -4.02
N VAL A 271 57.02 -21.35 -4.47
CA VAL A 271 55.83 -21.36 -3.60
C VAL A 271 54.94 -22.55 -3.95
N ASN A 272 54.35 -23.16 -2.92
CA ASN A 272 53.53 -24.34 -3.09
C ASN A 272 52.04 -24.02 -3.29
N SER A 273 51.41 -24.58 -4.33
CA SER A 273 49.95 -24.49 -4.57
C SER A 273 49.39 -25.83 -5.06
N GLU A 274 48.16 -26.16 -4.66
CA GLU A 274 47.44 -27.37 -5.12
C GLU A 274 47.02 -27.27 -6.59
N SER A 275 46.74 -26.06 -7.11
CA SER A 275 46.24 -25.85 -8.47
C SER A 275 47.33 -25.60 -9.52
N ASN A 276 48.51 -25.15 -9.10
CA ASN A 276 49.53 -24.60 -9.99
C ASN A 276 50.89 -25.28 -9.90
N ASN A 277 51.03 -26.34 -9.10
CA ASN A 277 52.20 -27.21 -9.12
C ASN A 277 51.73 -28.56 -9.68
N GLN A 278 52.03 -28.82 -10.95
CA GLN A 278 51.60 -30.03 -11.63
C GLN A 278 52.50 -31.20 -11.17
N GLY A 279 52.01 -32.07 -10.27
CA GLY A 279 52.72 -33.28 -9.81
C GLY A 279 52.24 -33.85 -8.47
N LYS A 280 52.49 -35.15 -8.24
CA LYS A 280 52.24 -35.82 -6.94
C LYS A 280 53.17 -35.31 -5.83
N ASP A 281 54.35 -34.87 -6.22
CA ASP A 281 55.33 -34.22 -5.36
C ASP A 281 55.30 -32.71 -5.60
N LYS A 282 55.24 -31.97 -4.51
CA LYS A 282 55.17 -30.52 -4.52
C LYS A 282 56.50 -29.99 -5.09
N TRP A 283 56.43 -29.42 -6.31
CA TRP A 283 57.50 -28.76 -7.10
C TRP A 283 58.10 -29.59 -8.25
N ASN A 284 57.32 -30.56 -8.72
CA ASN A 284 57.53 -31.18 -10.01
C ASN A 284 57.01 -30.29 -11.14
N LEU A 285 57.69 -30.31 -12.29
CA LEU A 285 57.18 -29.77 -13.56
C LEU A 285 56.81 -30.96 -14.44
N ASP A 286 55.52 -31.30 -14.45
CA ASP A 286 54.95 -32.31 -15.32
C ASP A 286 54.71 -31.73 -16.71
N PHE A 287 55.61 -32.02 -17.65
CA PHE A 287 55.42 -31.65 -19.03
C PHE A 287 54.65 -32.75 -19.76
N GLU A 288 53.62 -32.37 -20.51
CA GLU A 288 52.90 -33.27 -21.40
C GLU A 288 53.28 -32.93 -22.84
N SER A 289 53.79 -33.92 -23.56
CA SER A 289 54.03 -33.82 -25.00
C SER A 289 52.87 -34.47 -25.75
N VAL A 290 52.26 -33.71 -26.64
CA VAL A 290 51.22 -34.15 -27.55
C VAL A 290 51.89 -34.59 -28.84
N LEU A 291 52.01 -35.89 -29.07
CA LEU A 291 52.48 -36.39 -30.37
C LEU A 291 51.33 -36.26 -31.38
N ILE A 292 51.39 -35.23 -32.23
CA ILE A 292 50.40 -35.01 -33.28
C ILE A 292 50.42 -36.21 -34.22
N GLN A 293 49.29 -36.88 -34.27
CA GLN A 293 49.04 -37.97 -35.17
C GLN A 293 48.58 -37.46 -36.53
N LYS A 294 48.85 -38.20 -37.60
CA LYS A 294 48.40 -37.80 -38.93
C LYS A 294 46.89 -38.02 -39.08
N ASN A 295 46.15 -36.94 -39.30
CA ASN A 295 44.70 -36.97 -39.47
C ASN A 295 44.23 -35.80 -40.35
N ILE A 296 43.11 -35.97 -41.06
CA ILE A 296 42.38 -34.87 -41.68
C ILE A 296 40.97 -34.91 -41.10
N PHE A 297 40.69 -34.05 -40.14
CA PHE A 297 39.40 -33.99 -39.47
C PHE A 297 38.39 -33.28 -40.38
N GLY A 298 37.27 -33.97 -40.65
CA GLY A 298 36.28 -33.55 -41.64
C GLY A 298 36.56 -34.06 -43.05
N ASP A 299 37.45 -35.05 -43.26
CA ASP A 299 37.59 -35.70 -44.56
C ASP A 299 36.50 -36.75 -44.82
N GLU A 300 36.10 -36.92 -46.09
CA GLU A 300 34.98 -37.78 -46.50
C GLU A 300 35.34 -39.26 -46.33
N TRP A 301 34.99 -39.87 -45.18
CA TRP A 301 35.13 -41.33 -45.02
C TRP A 301 33.86 -42.16 -45.04
N THR A 302 32.69 -41.57 -44.84
CA THR A 302 31.41 -42.31 -44.80
C THR A 302 30.17 -41.43 -45.03
N LEU A 303 30.33 -40.18 -45.46
CA LEU A 303 29.25 -39.19 -45.46
C LEU A 303 28.82 -38.82 -46.88
N ASP A 304 27.50 -38.80 -47.11
CA ASP A 304 26.86 -38.41 -48.38
C ASP A 304 27.07 -36.92 -48.74
N LYS A 305 27.84 -36.13 -47.94
CA LYS A 305 28.03 -34.68 -48.09
C LYS A 305 29.43 -34.22 -47.69
N THR A 306 29.92 -33.19 -48.39
CA THR A 306 31.20 -32.52 -48.12
C THR A 306 31.16 -31.70 -46.82
N ILE A 307 32.20 -31.85 -45.98
CA ILE A 307 32.40 -31.07 -44.76
C ILE A 307 33.27 -29.85 -45.06
N ALA A 308 32.83 -28.66 -44.63
CA ALA A 308 33.56 -27.39 -44.76
C ALA A 308 34.59 -27.22 -43.63
N ASN A 309 35.63 -26.41 -43.89
CA ASN A 309 36.69 -26.05 -42.95
C ASN A 309 37.53 -27.23 -42.41
N LYS A 310 37.77 -28.25 -43.24
CA LYS A 310 38.58 -29.42 -42.87
C LYS A 310 39.89 -29.01 -42.16
N LEU A 311 40.22 -29.72 -41.09
CA LEU A 311 41.40 -29.45 -40.26
C LEU A 311 42.46 -30.53 -40.49
N GLU A 312 43.64 -30.12 -40.97
CA GLU A 312 44.75 -31.03 -41.27
C GLU A 312 45.74 -31.13 -40.09
N PHE A 313 46.00 -32.36 -39.65
CA PHE A 313 47.03 -32.74 -38.69
C PHE A 313 48.15 -33.47 -39.45
N LYS A 314 49.32 -32.83 -39.52
CA LYS A 314 50.40 -33.26 -40.43
C LYS A 314 51.18 -34.50 -39.97
N GLY A 315 50.95 -34.98 -38.75
CA GLY A 315 51.60 -36.16 -38.19
C GLY A 315 53.09 -35.97 -37.87
N GLY A 316 53.58 -36.66 -36.84
CA GLY A 316 55.01 -36.69 -36.50
C GLY A 316 55.59 -35.39 -35.93
N THR A 317 54.74 -34.42 -35.63
CA THR A 317 55.12 -33.19 -34.90
C THR A 317 54.75 -33.36 -33.43
N GLN A 318 55.60 -32.91 -32.52
CA GLN A 318 55.25 -32.84 -31.11
C GLN A 318 54.79 -31.42 -30.80
N ASP A 319 53.62 -31.30 -30.18
CA ASP A 319 53.16 -30.05 -29.56
C ASP A 319 53.34 -30.16 -28.05
N GLN A 320 53.78 -29.08 -27.41
CA GLN A 320 54.26 -29.12 -26.02
C GLN A 320 53.29 -28.35 -25.13
N LYS A 321 52.61 -29.06 -24.23
CA LYS A 321 51.74 -28.42 -23.26
C LYS A 321 52.58 -27.69 -22.22
N SER A 322 52.08 -26.54 -21.77
CA SER A 322 52.78 -25.75 -20.77
C SER A 322 52.55 -26.30 -19.36
N ALA A 323 53.63 -26.45 -18.60
CA ALA A 323 53.62 -26.65 -17.16
C ALA A 323 53.64 -25.30 -16.45
N LYS A 324 53.05 -25.24 -15.24
CA LYS A 324 53.00 -24.01 -14.43
C LYS A 324 53.64 -24.27 -13.07
N PHE A 325 54.20 -23.23 -12.46
CA PHE A 325 54.66 -23.21 -11.07
C PHE A 325 54.61 -21.79 -10.50
N LEU A 326 54.58 -21.66 -9.17
CA LEU A 326 54.57 -20.36 -8.50
C LEU A 326 55.94 -19.97 -7.95
N ILE A 327 56.28 -18.70 -8.13
CA ILE A 327 57.40 -18.05 -7.46
C ILE A 327 56.93 -16.87 -6.63
N ARG A 328 57.73 -16.53 -5.63
CA ARG A 328 57.65 -15.28 -4.90
C ARG A 328 58.96 -14.54 -5.03
N VAL A 329 58.88 -13.26 -5.35
CA VAL A 329 60.04 -12.36 -5.42
C VAL A 329 59.98 -11.29 -4.34
N SER A 330 61.16 -10.80 -3.95
CA SER A 330 61.30 -9.64 -3.07
C SER A 330 62.21 -8.58 -3.70
N PRO A 331 61.80 -7.30 -3.66
CA PRO A 331 60.55 -6.80 -3.06
C PRO A 331 59.30 -7.16 -3.88
N THR A 332 58.12 -7.11 -3.24
CA THR A 332 56.86 -7.68 -3.77
C THR A 332 56.30 -6.95 -5.00
N ASN A 333 56.85 -5.78 -5.32
CA ASN A 333 56.51 -4.94 -6.47
C ASN A 333 57.54 -5.09 -7.62
N ALA A 334 58.47 -6.06 -7.54
CA ALA A 334 59.37 -6.36 -8.64
C ALA A 334 58.57 -6.81 -9.87
N ASN A 335 58.83 -6.18 -11.01
CA ASN A 335 58.19 -6.49 -12.29
C ASN A 335 59.02 -7.55 -13.03
N LEU A 336 58.41 -8.67 -13.38
CA LEU A 336 59.07 -9.78 -14.05
C LEU A 336 58.56 -9.91 -15.47
N ASP A 337 59.47 -10.22 -16.39
CA ASP A 337 59.17 -10.61 -17.77
C ASP A 337 59.67 -12.04 -18.02
N ALA A 338 59.07 -12.76 -18.97
CA ALA A 338 59.45 -14.13 -19.31
C ALA A 338 60.95 -14.24 -19.67
N SER A 339 61.52 -13.22 -20.32
CA SER A 339 62.94 -13.15 -20.69
C SER A 339 63.89 -13.07 -19.49
N MET A 340 63.41 -12.62 -18.33
CA MET A 340 64.20 -12.53 -17.09
C MET A 340 64.31 -13.87 -16.38
N ILE A 341 63.46 -14.85 -16.71
CA ILE A 341 63.41 -16.13 -16.03
C ILE A 341 64.20 -17.18 -16.81
N SER A 342 65.05 -17.90 -16.10
CA SER A 342 65.65 -19.14 -16.60
C SER A 342 65.63 -20.20 -15.51
N LEU A 343 65.70 -21.46 -15.90
CA LEU A 343 65.92 -22.56 -14.96
C LEU A 343 67.38 -22.97 -15.08
N GLN A 344 68.05 -23.23 -13.95
CA GLN A 344 69.45 -23.65 -13.95
C GLN A 344 69.72 -24.73 -12.91
N ASP A 345 70.74 -25.55 -13.15
CA ASP A 345 71.16 -26.61 -12.23
C ASP A 345 72.17 -26.11 -11.17
N SER A 346 72.59 -27.01 -10.28
CA SER A 346 73.56 -26.70 -9.20
C SER A 346 74.98 -26.36 -9.68
N LYS A 347 75.30 -26.62 -10.95
CA LYS A 347 76.57 -26.22 -11.60
C LYS A 347 76.45 -24.85 -12.28
N GLY A 348 75.24 -24.28 -12.32
CA GLY A 348 74.95 -23.02 -13.00
C GLY A 348 74.70 -23.17 -14.50
N GLU A 349 74.48 -24.39 -14.99
CA GLU A 349 74.13 -24.65 -16.38
C GLU A 349 72.62 -24.36 -16.57
N LYS A 350 72.27 -23.57 -17.59
CA LYS A 350 70.87 -23.23 -17.90
C LYS A 350 70.17 -24.43 -18.55
N LEU A 351 68.93 -24.68 -18.16
CA LEU A 351 68.07 -25.70 -18.75
C LEU A 351 67.56 -25.20 -20.10
N ASP A 352 68.24 -25.62 -21.17
CA ASP A 352 67.96 -25.11 -22.52
C ASP A 352 66.77 -25.80 -23.20
N ILE A 353 66.35 -26.98 -22.72
CA ILE A 353 65.22 -27.73 -23.29
C ILE A 353 63.84 -27.17 -22.87
N VAL A 354 63.79 -26.20 -21.95
CA VAL A 354 62.57 -25.53 -21.50
C VAL A 354 62.58 -24.08 -21.96
N GLU A 355 61.45 -23.58 -22.43
CA GLU A 355 61.21 -22.17 -22.68
C GLU A 355 60.15 -21.61 -21.73
N VAL A 356 60.33 -20.36 -21.31
CA VAL A 356 59.34 -19.62 -20.52
C VAL A 356 58.35 -18.98 -21.49
N LYS A 357 57.10 -19.44 -21.46
CA LYS A 357 56.03 -18.97 -22.35
C LYS A 357 55.43 -17.67 -21.86
N ASN A 358 55.17 -17.59 -20.56
CA ASN A 358 54.49 -16.47 -19.96
C ASN A 358 54.80 -16.35 -18.47
N ILE A 359 54.63 -15.15 -17.93
CA ILE A 359 54.69 -14.88 -16.49
C ILE A 359 53.61 -13.87 -16.13
N THR A 360 52.74 -14.21 -15.18
CA THR A 360 51.60 -13.37 -14.80
C THR A 360 51.49 -13.21 -13.27
N PRO A 361 51.00 -12.06 -12.78
CA PRO A 361 50.72 -11.89 -11.35
C PRO A 361 49.66 -12.90 -10.87
N TYR A 362 49.85 -13.48 -9.69
CA TYR A 362 48.86 -14.39 -9.09
C TYR A 362 47.80 -13.62 -8.28
N ASP A 363 46.53 -13.74 -8.65
CA ASP A 363 45.39 -12.98 -8.06
C ASP A 363 44.35 -13.85 -7.33
N GLU A 364 44.44 -15.17 -7.45
CA GLU A 364 43.56 -16.14 -6.79
C GLU A 364 43.88 -16.37 -5.28
N LEU A 365 43.06 -17.19 -4.61
CA LEU A 365 43.25 -17.56 -3.21
C LEU A 365 44.17 -18.78 -3.07
N LEU A 366 45.27 -18.67 -2.31
CA LEU A 366 46.06 -19.83 -1.89
C LEU A 366 45.30 -20.64 -0.83
N THR A 367 45.01 -21.91 -1.09
CA THR A 367 44.15 -22.78 -0.25
C THR A 367 44.90 -23.82 0.60
N GLY A 368 46.18 -23.59 0.97
CA GLY A 368 47.01 -24.54 1.74
C GLY A 368 47.28 -24.16 3.23
N THR A 369 47.76 -25.12 4.03
CA THR A 369 47.93 -25.04 5.51
C THR A 369 49.04 -24.11 6.06
N ARG A 370 49.59 -23.17 5.28
CA ARG A 370 50.58 -22.19 5.78
C ARG A 370 50.29 -20.79 5.25
N GLY A 371 50.09 -19.85 6.16
CA GLY A 371 49.79 -18.45 5.83
C GLY A 371 50.95 -17.76 5.12
N ILE A 372 50.76 -17.46 3.83
CA ILE A 372 51.68 -16.67 3.01
C ILE A 372 50.97 -15.36 2.65
N SER A 373 51.62 -14.21 2.87
CA SER A 373 51.12 -12.89 2.50
C SER A 373 51.09 -12.70 0.97
N LYS A 374 49.99 -12.16 0.40
CA LYS A 374 49.74 -12.00 -1.06
C LYS A 374 50.82 -11.31 -1.92
N GLY A 375 51.74 -10.55 -1.33
CA GLY A 375 52.67 -9.71 -2.10
C GLY A 375 53.81 -10.48 -2.80
N GLY A 376 54.00 -10.21 -4.09
CA GLY A 376 55.16 -10.64 -4.89
C GLY A 376 55.04 -12.02 -5.52
N LEU A 377 53.83 -12.59 -5.61
CA LEU A 377 53.56 -13.90 -6.20
C LEU A 377 53.33 -13.80 -7.71
N TRP A 378 53.97 -14.71 -8.45
CA TRP A 378 53.86 -14.82 -9.89
C TRP A 378 53.66 -16.28 -10.30
N VAL A 379 52.82 -16.50 -11.31
CA VAL A 379 52.69 -17.79 -12.01
C VAL A 379 53.64 -17.77 -13.19
N VAL A 380 54.56 -18.72 -13.23
CA VAL A 380 55.47 -18.93 -14.36
C VAL A 380 54.94 -20.08 -15.19
N GLU A 381 54.71 -19.83 -16.47
CA GLU A 381 54.28 -20.82 -17.45
C GLU A 381 55.45 -21.19 -18.36
N VAL A 382 55.82 -22.46 -18.38
CA VAL A 382 56.95 -23.01 -19.12
C VAL A 382 56.52 -24.15 -20.01
N ALA A 383 57.15 -24.34 -21.15
CA ALA A 383 56.92 -25.49 -22.03
C ALA A 383 58.26 -26.08 -22.48
N LEU A 384 58.26 -27.34 -22.89
CA LEU A 384 59.44 -27.94 -23.53
C LEU A 384 59.62 -27.34 -24.93
N LYS A 385 60.87 -27.10 -25.33
CA LYS A 385 61.25 -26.92 -26.74
C LYS A 385 61.27 -28.29 -27.41
N ASN A 386 61.14 -28.38 -28.73
CA ASN A 386 61.31 -29.67 -29.43
C ASN A 386 62.60 -30.37 -28.99
N TYR A 387 62.48 -31.58 -28.45
CA TYR A 387 63.56 -32.33 -27.78
C TYR A 387 63.49 -33.82 -28.13
N ASP A 388 64.61 -34.53 -28.03
CA ASP A 388 64.63 -35.99 -28.06
C ASP A 388 64.61 -36.59 -26.64
N GLU A 389 64.05 -37.79 -26.49
CA GLU A 389 63.84 -38.44 -25.19
C GLU A 389 65.15 -38.60 -24.39
N ASP A 390 66.28 -38.83 -25.07
CA ASP A 390 67.60 -38.92 -24.45
C ASP A 390 68.04 -37.56 -23.87
N SER A 391 67.81 -36.47 -24.60
CA SER A 391 68.07 -35.10 -24.14
C SER A 391 67.22 -34.72 -22.92
N PHE A 392 65.95 -35.13 -22.85
CA PHE A 392 65.12 -34.93 -21.66
C PHE A 392 65.60 -35.78 -20.49
N ASN A 393 65.86 -37.07 -20.71
CA ASN A 393 66.34 -37.96 -19.66
C ASN A 393 67.68 -37.50 -19.06
N ALA A 394 68.58 -36.95 -19.90
CA ALA A 394 69.84 -36.34 -19.46
C ALA A 394 69.64 -35.05 -18.64
N ALA A 395 68.59 -34.28 -18.93
CA ALA A 395 68.23 -33.10 -18.17
C ALA A 395 67.45 -33.45 -16.88
N ALA A 396 66.65 -34.51 -16.88
CA ALA A 396 65.83 -34.93 -15.76
C ALA A 396 66.60 -35.78 -14.73
N THR A 397 67.59 -36.57 -15.18
CA THR A 397 68.35 -37.50 -14.32
C THR A 397 69.85 -37.49 -14.59
N ASN A 398 70.65 -37.72 -13.55
CA ASN A 398 72.10 -37.86 -13.67
C ASN A 398 72.53 -39.30 -14.04
N LYS A 399 73.83 -39.52 -14.28
CA LYS A 399 74.39 -40.84 -14.65
C LYS A 399 74.15 -41.96 -13.63
N ASP A 400 73.81 -41.62 -12.38
CA ASP A 400 73.49 -42.57 -11.31
C ASP A 400 71.97 -42.82 -11.18
N GLY A 401 71.16 -42.27 -12.10
CA GLY A 401 69.69 -42.38 -12.10
C GLY A 401 68.97 -41.50 -11.07
N LYS A 402 69.65 -40.51 -10.48
CA LYS A 402 69.04 -39.57 -9.53
C LYS A 402 68.47 -38.34 -10.24
N LYS A 403 67.30 -37.85 -9.82
CA LYS A 403 66.68 -36.63 -10.35
C LYS A 403 67.62 -35.43 -10.25
N VAL A 404 67.69 -34.63 -11.32
CA VAL A 404 68.40 -33.34 -11.34
C VAL A 404 67.46 -32.27 -10.79
N LEU A 405 67.98 -31.44 -9.89
CA LEU A 405 67.23 -30.36 -9.26
C LEU A 405 67.59 -29.02 -9.91
N TYR A 406 66.57 -28.25 -10.27
CA TYR A 406 66.68 -26.94 -10.88
C TYR A 406 66.23 -25.85 -9.91
N ALA A 407 66.87 -24.69 -10.02
CA ALA A 407 66.47 -23.45 -9.38
C ALA A 407 65.96 -22.47 -10.44
N VAL A 408 65.01 -21.62 -10.04
CA VAL A 408 64.57 -20.47 -10.83
C VAL A 408 65.63 -19.39 -10.69
N ALA A 409 66.23 -19.00 -11.79
CA ALA A 409 67.17 -17.91 -11.93
C ALA A 409 66.46 -16.69 -12.52
N VAL A 410 66.56 -15.56 -11.82
CA VAL A 410 66.04 -14.27 -12.27
C VAL A 410 67.23 -13.39 -12.68
N ASP A 411 67.31 -13.11 -13.98
CA ASP A 411 68.26 -12.16 -14.54
C ASP A 411 67.76 -10.73 -14.32
N ASN A 412 68.54 -9.99 -13.55
CA ASN A 412 68.22 -8.63 -13.12
C ASN A 412 69.12 -7.60 -13.83
N THR A 413 69.71 -7.96 -14.97
CA THR A 413 70.66 -7.14 -15.73
C THR A 413 69.92 -6.31 -16.79
N LYS A 414 70.00 -4.98 -16.74
CA LYS A 414 69.51 -4.11 -17.84
C LYS A 414 70.52 -4.08 -18.99
N GLU A 415 70.01 -4.07 -20.22
CA GLU A 415 70.75 -4.24 -21.48
C GLU A 415 71.86 -3.22 -21.80
N ASP A 416 72.16 -2.21 -20.96
CA ASP A 416 73.03 -1.10 -21.40
C ASP A 416 74.01 -0.53 -20.35
N GLU A 417 74.51 -1.34 -19.39
CA GLU A 417 75.56 -0.87 -18.47
C GLU A 417 76.78 -1.80 -18.35
N THR A 418 77.94 -1.28 -18.74
CA THR A 418 79.25 -1.94 -18.77
C THR A 418 79.99 -1.93 -17.42
N ALA A 419 79.34 -1.65 -16.28
CA ALA A 419 80.09 -1.34 -15.05
C ALA A 419 79.62 -1.99 -13.73
N MET A 420 78.54 -2.78 -13.66
CA MET A 420 78.12 -3.40 -12.41
C MET A 420 77.70 -4.87 -12.62
N GLY A 421 78.45 -5.80 -12.03
CA GLY A 421 78.43 -7.23 -12.37
C GLY A 421 77.05 -7.88 -12.37
N LYS A 422 76.81 -8.78 -13.34
CA LYS A 422 75.61 -9.63 -13.47
C LYS A 422 75.17 -10.18 -12.11
N ARG A 423 73.97 -9.82 -11.65
CA ARG A 423 73.36 -10.40 -10.43
C ARG A 423 72.31 -11.41 -10.85
N ASN A 424 72.68 -12.69 -10.84
CA ASN A 424 71.74 -13.77 -11.07
C ASN A 424 71.19 -14.24 -9.72
N ILE A 425 69.93 -13.91 -9.41
CA ILE A 425 69.29 -14.33 -8.15
C ILE A 425 68.60 -15.67 -8.37
N ILE A 426 68.95 -16.67 -7.55
CA ILE A 426 68.47 -18.04 -7.73
C ILE A 426 67.63 -18.50 -6.53
N SER A 427 66.61 -19.31 -6.81
CA SER A 427 65.84 -19.99 -5.76
C SER A 427 66.62 -21.15 -5.16
N THR A 428 65.99 -21.86 -4.21
CA THR A 428 66.43 -23.21 -3.85
C THR A 428 66.32 -24.15 -5.05
N TYR A 429 67.16 -25.18 -5.07
CA TYR A 429 67.20 -26.24 -6.08
C TYR A 429 66.20 -27.33 -5.73
N ASP A 430 64.94 -27.11 -6.08
CA ASP A 430 63.82 -27.98 -5.68
C ASP A 430 62.92 -28.38 -6.86
N LEU A 431 63.08 -27.76 -8.05
CA LEU A 431 62.30 -28.13 -9.24
C LEU A 431 62.84 -29.42 -9.85
N THR A 432 61.96 -30.39 -10.09
CA THR A 432 62.27 -31.60 -10.88
C THR A 432 61.46 -31.61 -12.17
N LEU A 433 61.99 -32.30 -13.19
CA LEU A 433 61.31 -32.47 -14.48
C LEU A 433 60.70 -33.86 -14.54
N GLU A 434 59.42 -33.93 -14.90
CA GLU A 434 58.78 -35.16 -15.33
C GLU A 434 58.14 -34.95 -16.70
N HIS A 435 58.08 -36.04 -17.46
CA HIS A 435 57.52 -36.06 -18.80
C HIS A 435 56.46 -37.16 -18.83
N GLY A 436 55.27 -36.78 -19.25
CA GLY A 436 54.17 -37.69 -19.55
C GLY A 436 53.79 -37.60 -21.02
N ASN A 437 53.11 -38.65 -21.49
CA ASN A 437 52.41 -38.60 -22.78
C ASN A 437 51.04 -37.95 -22.58
N PHE A 438 50.60 -37.16 -23.56
CA PHE A 438 49.23 -36.65 -23.60
C PHE A 438 48.22 -37.81 -23.63
N ASP A 439 47.27 -37.79 -22.69
CA ASP A 439 46.16 -38.74 -22.64
C ASP A 439 44.92 -38.15 -23.35
N PRO A 440 44.58 -38.61 -24.57
CA PRO A 440 43.40 -38.13 -25.31
C PRO A 440 42.10 -38.44 -24.57
N SER A 441 41.04 -37.67 -24.87
CA SER A 441 39.70 -38.05 -24.44
C SER A 441 39.17 -39.18 -25.31
N GLU A 442 38.57 -40.19 -24.70
CA GLU A 442 37.97 -41.36 -25.37
C GLU A 442 36.43 -41.34 -25.36
N LYS A 443 35.82 -40.32 -24.74
CA LYS A 443 34.36 -40.21 -24.63
C LYS A 443 33.88 -38.80 -24.91
N LEU A 444 32.83 -38.71 -25.71
CA LEU A 444 32.17 -37.46 -26.04
C LEU A 444 31.03 -37.16 -25.05
N ASN A 445 31.15 -36.06 -24.30
CA ASN A 445 30.07 -35.51 -23.47
C ASN A 445 29.71 -34.13 -24.00
N PHE A 446 28.41 -33.90 -24.22
CA PHE A 446 27.94 -32.61 -24.72
C PHE A 446 26.53 -32.28 -24.28
N PHE A 447 26.17 -31.03 -24.48
CA PHE A 447 24.86 -30.47 -24.20
C PHE A 447 24.27 -29.88 -25.48
N VAL A 448 22.96 -30.00 -25.65
CA VAL A 448 22.17 -29.27 -26.63
C VAL A 448 21.44 -28.17 -25.87
N ASP A 449 21.85 -26.93 -26.10
CA ASP A 449 21.65 -25.79 -25.23
C ASP A 449 22.04 -26.13 -23.79
N ASP A 450 21.07 -26.27 -22.88
CA ASP A 450 21.30 -26.63 -21.47
C ASP A 450 20.96 -28.09 -21.14
N THR A 451 20.46 -28.86 -22.12
CA THR A 451 20.08 -30.26 -21.93
C THR A 451 21.26 -31.19 -22.19
N ASN A 452 21.61 -32.03 -21.22
CA ASN A 452 22.68 -33.02 -21.39
C ASN A 452 22.27 -34.06 -22.45
N VAL A 453 23.19 -34.49 -23.32
CA VAL A 453 22.91 -35.53 -24.33
C VAL A 453 22.34 -36.82 -23.73
N ASN A 454 22.69 -37.15 -22.48
CA ASN A 454 22.16 -38.32 -21.76
C ASN A 454 20.64 -38.25 -21.51
N ASP A 455 20.04 -37.06 -21.57
CA ASP A 455 18.61 -36.83 -21.40
C ASP A 455 17.90 -36.60 -22.75
N ILE A 456 18.60 -36.78 -23.88
CA ILE A 456 18.08 -36.59 -25.23
C ILE A 456 18.00 -37.93 -25.93
N ASN A 457 16.92 -38.12 -26.69
CA ASN A 457 16.71 -39.34 -27.45
C ASN A 457 17.85 -39.68 -28.40
N ASN A 458 18.27 -40.94 -28.39
CA ASN A 458 18.96 -41.58 -29.50
C ASN A 458 18.02 -42.64 -30.11
N ARG A 459 18.10 -42.87 -31.43
CA ARG A 459 17.34 -43.96 -32.08
C ARG A 459 18.05 -45.30 -31.96
N TYR A 460 18.56 -45.64 -30.79
CA TYR A 460 19.34 -46.87 -30.59
C TYR A 460 18.47 -48.16 -30.70
N THR A 461 17.17 -48.06 -30.41
CA THR A 461 16.21 -49.16 -30.56
C THR A 461 15.03 -48.75 -31.44
N PHE A 462 14.35 -49.71 -32.07
CA PHE A 462 13.10 -49.45 -32.81
C PHE A 462 11.92 -49.06 -31.93
N GLU A 463 12.04 -49.27 -30.61
CA GLU A 463 11.10 -48.81 -29.61
C GLU A 463 11.38 -47.36 -29.17
N SER A 464 12.32 -46.68 -29.84
CA SER A 464 12.70 -45.32 -29.51
C SER A 464 11.55 -44.33 -29.75
N LYS A 465 11.36 -43.39 -28.83
CA LYS A 465 10.26 -42.41 -28.88
C LYS A 465 10.30 -41.46 -30.08
N SER A 466 11.46 -41.29 -30.71
CA SER A 466 11.58 -40.45 -31.91
C SER A 466 11.24 -41.18 -33.21
N ILE A 467 10.83 -42.45 -33.15
CA ILE A 467 10.36 -43.21 -34.30
C ILE A 467 8.83 -43.13 -34.35
N THR A 468 8.30 -42.56 -35.43
CA THR A 468 6.86 -42.45 -35.68
C THR A 468 6.49 -43.28 -36.92
N GLY A 469 5.92 -44.47 -36.74
CA GLY A 469 5.48 -45.34 -37.84
C GLY A 469 5.56 -46.83 -37.51
N GLU A 470 5.00 -47.67 -38.39
CA GLU A 470 5.23 -49.12 -38.33
C GLU A 470 6.66 -49.42 -38.78
N VAL A 471 7.44 -50.05 -37.91
CA VAL A 471 8.76 -50.59 -38.25
C VAL A 471 8.54 -51.97 -38.88
N GLU A 472 9.10 -52.23 -40.06
CA GLU A 472 9.00 -53.55 -40.68
C GLU A 472 9.50 -54.65 -39.73
N SER A 473 8.67 -55.68 -39.53
CA SER A 473 8.99 -56.85 -38.72
C SER A 473 10.21 -57.58 -39.28
N GLY A 474 11.37 -57.41 -38.65
CA GLY A 474 12.66 -57.99 -39.07
C GLY A 474 13.80 -56.98 -39.18
N SER A 475 13.53 -55.69 -39.00
CA SER A 475 14.55 -54.64 -39.02
C SER A 475 15.60 -54.84 -37.91
N THR A 476 16.87 -54.57 -38.19
CA THR A 476 18.00 -54.65 -37.23
C THR A 476 18.25 -53.29 -36.58
N PRO A 477 18.28 -53.17 -35.23
CA PRO A 477 18.34 -51.88 -34.57
C PRO A 477 19.59 -51.08 -34.97
N ALA A 478 19.43 -49.76 -35.08
CA ALA A 478 20.51 -48.80 -35.33
C ALA A 478 21.49 -48.82 -34.15
N LYS A 479 22.58 -49.57 -34.29
CA LYS A 479 23.59 -49.68 -33.23
C LYS A 479 24.46 -48.43 -33.21
N GLU A 480 24.58 -47.81 -32.05
CA GLU A 480 25.69 -46.88 -31.75
C GLU A 480 26.95 -47.74 -31.70
N TYR A 481 27.97 -47.39 -32.49
CA TYR A 481 29.18 -48.18 -32.54
C TYR A 481 30.14 -47.69 -31.46
N LYS A 482 30.57 -48.60 -30.60
CA LYS A 482 31.70 -48.36 -29.71
C LYS A 482 32.93 -49.00 -30.31
N TRP A 483 34.00 -48.24 -30.45
CA TRP A 483 35.27 -48.77 -30.90
C TRP A 483 35.90 -49.67 -29.83
N THR A 484 36.53 -50.77 -30.25
CA THR A 484 37.44 -51.56 -29.41
C THR A 484 38.87 -51.35 -29.88
N GLY A 485 39.68 -50.64 -29.08
CA GLY A 485 41.07 -50.29 -29.39
C GLY A 485 41.38 -48.81 -29.16
N ASN A 486 42.66 -48.43 -29.26
CA ASN A 486 43.05 -47.02 -29.16
C ASN A 486 42.42 -46.23 -30.32
N ALA A 487 42.07 -44.97 -30.07
CA ALA A 487 41.61 -44.02 -31.07
C ALA A 487 42.74 -43.65 -32.06
N LEU A 488 43.33 -44.61 -32.78
CA LEU A 488 44.53 -44.38 -33.57
C LEU A 488 44.23 -44.11 -35.05
N THR A 489 44.77 -42.97 -35.45
CA THR A 489 45.34 -42.60 -36.74
C THR A 489 46.15 -43.72 -37.41
N GLU A 490 45.86 -44.05 -38.66
CA GLU A 490 46.46 -43.39 -39.84
C GLU A 490 45.88 -44.00 -41.13
N ALA A 491 45.30 -43.12 -41.95
CA ALA A 491 44.99 -43.25 -43.37
C ALA A 491 44.15 -44.46 -43.81
N PHE A 492 43.03 -44.19 -44.47
CA PHE A 492 42.61 -45.06 -45.54
C PHE A 492 43.40 -44.64 -46.78
N ASP A 493 43.60 -45.57 -47.71
CA ASP A 493 44.18 -45.19 -48.99
C ASP A 493 43.24 -44.21 -49.74
N LYS A 494 43.76 -43.58 -50.80
CA LYS A 494 43.01 -42.72 -51.74
C LYS A 494 41.77 -43.38 -52.39
N ASN A 495 41.53 -44.67 -52.11
CA ASN A 495 40.40 -45.47 -52.59
C ASN A 495 39.44 -45.87 -51.45
N GLY A 496 39.67 -45.44 -50.20
CA GLY A 496 38.78 -45.72 -49.07
C GLY A 496 38.95 -47.10 -48.42
N ASN A 497 40.09 -47.78 -48.58
CA ASN A 497 40.34 -49.04 -47.84
C ASN A 497 41.00 -48.78 -46.48
N VAL A 498 40.46 -49.39 -45.42
CA VAL A 498 41.05 -49.38 -44.07
C VAL A 498 42.46 -49.97 -44.12
N LEU A 499 43.48 -49.20 -43.69
CA LEU A 499 44.83 -49.74 -43.54
C LEU A 499 44.88 -50.70 -42.35
N LYS A 500 45.49 -51.85 -42.58
CA LYS A 500 45.68 -52.92 -41.60
C LYS A 500 46.88 -52.59 -40.71
N ASP A 501 46.89 -53.09 -39.48
CA ASP A 501 48.04 -53.03 -38.58
C ASP A 501 49.26 -53.79 -39.18
N LYS A 502 50.40 -53.76 -38.47
CA LYS A 502 51.65 -54.42 -38.90
C LYS A 502 51.50 -55.94 -39.10
N ASP A 503 50.46 -56.54 -38.52
CA ASP A 503 50.12 -57.96 -38.61
C ASP A 503 49.05 -58.26 -39.67
N GLY A 504 48.57 -57.24 -40.39
CA GLY A 504 47.56 -57.41 -41.45
C GLY A 504 46.12 -57.50 -40.96
N ASN A 505 45.84 -57.16 -39.70
CA ASN A 505 44.50 -57.08 -39.14
C ASN A 505 43.93 -55.67 -39.28
N PHE A 506 42.61 -55.56 -39.45
CA PHE A 506 41.95 -54.26 -39.33
C PHE A 506 42.12 -53.74 -37.89
N VAL A 507 42.70 -52.54 -37.76
CA VAL A 507 42.99 -51.88 -36.46
C VAL A 507 41.72 -51.48 -35.72
N ALA A 508 40.61 -51.45 -36.46
CA ALA A 508 39.25 -51.34 -35.99
C ALA A 508 38.45 -52.46 -36.62
N LYS A 509 37.79 -53.30 -35.81
CA LYS A 509 36.67 -54.07 -36.33
C LYS A 509 35.43 -53.21 -36.10
N GLU A 510 34.69 -52.94 -37.17
CA GLU A 510 33.26 -52.68 -37.04
C GLU A 510 32.71 -53.85 -36.21
N GLU A 511 32.37 -53.62 -34.94
CA GLU A 511 31.79 -54.69 -34.15
C GLU A 511 30.43 -55.02 -34.73
N GLU A 512 30.35 -56.16 -35.41
CA GLU A 512 29.11 -56.87 -35.61
C GLU A 512 28.46 -57.07 -34.23
N ASN A 513 27.37 -56.35 -34.00
CA ASN A 513 26.33 -56.70 -33.06
C ASN A 513 26.67 -56.77 -31.57
N GLN A 514 27.30 -55.76 -30.97
CA GLN A 514 27.28 -55.65 -29.50
C GLN A 514 25.95 -55.12 -28.94
N ALA A 515 25.60 -55.61 -27.76
CA ALA A 515 24.48 -55.16 -26.92
C ALA A 515 24.78 -53.75 -26.39
N PRO A 516 23.78 -52.96 -25.96
CA PRO A 516 24.00 -51.59 -25.49
C PRO A 516 25.08 -51.51 -24.42
N GLU A 517 25.79 -50.38 -24.33
CA GLU A 517 26.49 -50.05 -23.09
C GLU A 517 25.49 -50.23 -21.95
N THR A 518 25.83 -51.08 -20.98
CA THR A 518 24.91 -51.47 -19.93
C THR A 518 24.46 -50.22 -19.17
N GLY A 519 23.23 -49.75 -19.43
CA GLY A 519 22.67 -48.55 -18.82
C GLY A 519 22.43 -47.33 -19.74
N ASP A 520 22.74 -47.35 -21.05
CA ASP A 520 22.29 -46.27 -21.96
C ASP A 520 20.78 -46.41 -22.23
N ASN A 521 19.98 -45.54 -21.60
CA ASN A 521 18.52 -45.52 -21.67
C ASN A 521 17.97 -44.40 -22.57
N ARG A 522 18.83 -43.75 -23.36
CA ARG A 522 18.45 -42.61 -24.21
C ARG A 522 17.33 -42.92 -25.21
N SER A 523 17.16 -44.16 -25.68
CA SER A 523 16.02 -44.53 -26.55
C SER A 523 14.66 -44.22 -25.94
N ASN A 524 14.56 -44.23 -24.60
CA ASN A 524 13.33 -43.94 -23.86
C ASN A 524 13.16 -42.44 -23.53
N MET A 525 14.17 -41.60 -23.82
CA MET A 525 14.10 -40.15 -23.65
C MET A 525 13.35 -39.51 -24.82
N GLN A 526 12.92 -38.26 -24.65
CA GLN A 526 12.30 -37.49 -25.74
C GLN A 526 13.37 -36.89 -26.66
N ALA A 527 13.04 -36.70 -27.93
CA ALA A 527 13.88 -35.90 -28.81
C ALA A 527 13.91 -34.45 -28.30
N TYR A 528 15.01 -33.75 -28.53
CA TYR A 528 15.14 -32.37 -28.10
C TYR A 528 14.15 -31.47 -28.87
N PRO A 529 13.32 -30.65 -28.19
CA PRO A 529 12.32 -29.81 -28.85
C PRO A 529 12.97 -28.56 -29.45
N ALA A 530 13.41 -28.64 -30.71
CA ALA A 530 14.02 -27.53 -31.42
C ALA A 530 12.96 -26.67 -32.13
N VAL A 531 13.10 -25.34 -32.03
CA VAL A 531 12.18 -24.40 -32.66
C VAL A 531 12.66 -24.04 -34.06
N GLN A 532 11.77 -24.11 -35.05
CA GLN A 532 12.07 -23.68 -36.42
C GLN A 532 12.68 -22.28 -36.46
N ASN A 533 13.71 -22.07 -37.29
CA ASN A 533 14.46 -20.82 -37.44
C ASN A 533 15.22 -20.34 -36.19
N LYS A 534 15.19 -21.08 -35.07
CA LYS A 534 16.01 -20.81 -33.89
C LYS A 534 17.25 -21.71 -33.92
N ALA A 535 18.41 -21.15 -33.63
CA ALA A 535 19.64 -21.93 -33.52
C ALA A 535 19.63 -22.74 -32.22
N ILE A 536 20.07 -23.99 -32.29
CA ILE A 536 20.44 -24.83 -31.14
C ILE A 536 21.96 -24.79 -30.97
N THR A 537 22.44 -24.83 -29.73
CA THR A 537 23.87 -24.77 -29.41
C THR A 537 24.36 -26.12 -28.91
N ILE A 538 25.32 -26.73 -29.58
CA ILE A 538 25.98 -27.97 -29.15
C ILE A 538 27.27 -27.58 -28.43
N SER A 539 27.39 -27.92 -27.15
CA SER A 539 28.55 -27.58 -26.32
C SER A 539 29.21 -28.83 -25.74
N LEU A 540 30.48 -29.08 -26.10
CA LEU A 540 31.29 -30.16 -25.54
C LEU A 540 31.79 -29.76 -24.15
N LYS A 541 31.51 -30.61 -23.15
CA LYS A 541 31.85 -30.34 -21.75
C LYS A 541 32.46 -31.57 -21.09
N GLU A 542 33.37 -31.37 -20.15
CA GLU A 542 33.92 -32.41 -19.28
C GLU A 542 33.80 -32.04 -17.81
N LYS A 543 33.92 -33.02 -16.91
CA LYS A 543 33.90 -32.74 -15.47
C LYS A 543 35.31 -32.44 -14.99
N ASN A 544 35.49 -31.33 -14.29
CA ASN A 544 36.72 -31.03 -13.58
C ASN A 544 36.87 -31.93 -12.32
N ASN A 545 37.99 -31.79 -11.60
CA ASN A 545 38.27 -32.55 -10.37
C ASN A 545 37.22 -32.35 -9.24
N GLU A 546 36.39 -31.30 -9.32
CA GLU A 546 35.31 -30.99 -8.37
C GLU A 546 33.95 -31.55 -8.82
N GLY A 547 33.90 -32.20 -9.99
CA GLY A 547 32.67 -32.76 -10.56
C GLY A 547 31.79 -31.75 -11.32
N LYS A 548 32.26 -30.51 -11.53
CA LYS A 548 31.55 -29.45 -12.26
C LYS A 548 31.81 -29.57 -13.77
N TRP A 549 30.77 -29.37 -14.57
CA TRP A 549 30.88 -29.29 -16.03
C TRP A 549 31.63 -28.02 -16.46
N VAL A 550 32.74 -28.19 -17.17
CA VAL A 550 33.56 -27.16 -17.79
C VAL A 550 33.73 -27.46 -19.28
N ALA A 551 34.25 -26.53 -20.08
CA ALA A 551 34.55 -26.79 -21.49
C ALA A 551 35.57 -27.93 -21.61
N ALA A 552 35.43 -28.79 -22.63
CA ALA A 552 36.33 -29.93 -22.81
C ALA A 552 37.73 -29.48 -23.29
N GLU A 553 38.71 -29.39 -22.38
CA GLU A 553 40.04 -28.80 -22.63
C GLU A 553 40.91 -29.66 -23.56
N LYS A 554 40.62 -30.96 -23.66
CA LYS A 554 41.34 -31.92 -24.51
C LYS A 554 40.93 -31.89 -25.99
N VAL A 555 39.84 -31.19 -26.31
CA VAL A 555 39.25 -31.16 -27.66
C VAL A 555 39.75 -29.96 -28.45
N LYS A 556 40.19 -30.20 -29.70
CA LYS A 556 40.67 -29.15 -30.60
C LYS A 556 39.54 -28.56 -31.45
N ALA A 557 38.69 -29.40 -32.01
CA ALA A 557 37.64 -29.00 -32.93
C ALA A 557 36.48 -30.01 -32.93
N MET A 558 35.33 -29.58 -33.45
CA MET A 558 34.15 -30.42 -33.62
C MET A 558 33.41 -30.10 -34.92
N TYR A 559 32.57 -31.03 -35.37
CA TYR A 559 31.53 -30.75 -36.35
C TYR A 559 30.27 -31.56 -36.04
N VAL A 560 29.15 -31.08 -36.57
CA VAL A 560 27.86 -31.78 -36.50
C VAL A 560 27.43 -32.11 -37.92
N THR A 561 26.99 -33.34 -38.14
CA THR A 561 26.43 -33.83 -39.41
C THR A 561 25.12 -34.56 -39.12
N PHE A 562 24.40 -34.99 -40.16
CA PHE A 562 23.29 -35.92 -39.97
C PHE A 562 23.77 -37.24 -39.36
N ASP A 563 22.88 -37.87 -38.60
CA ASP A 563 23.07 -39.27 -38.21
C ASP A 563 23.05 -40.19 -39.44
N LYS A 564 23.43 -41.45 -39.28
CA LYS A 564 23.59 -42.40 -40.38
C LYS A 564 22.27 -42.57 -41.14
N LYS A 565 22.36 -42.65 -42.48
CA LYS A 565 21.21 -42.86 -43.37
C LYS A 565 20.37 -44.10 -43.00
N ALA A 566 20.99 -45.16 -42.50
CA ALA A 566 20.32 -46.39 -42.06
C ALA A 566 19.44 -46.19 -40.81
N ASN A 567 19.60 -45.08 -40.08
CA ASN A 567 18.84 -44.76 -38.86
C ASN A 567 17.59 -43.90 -39.15
N ALA A 568 17.37 -43.52 -40.41
CA ALA A 568 16.10 -43.00 -40.90
C ALA A 568 15.15 -44.19 -41.19
N VAL A 569 13.88 -44.11 -40.78
CA VAL A 569 12.95 -45.26 -40.86
C VAL A 569 12.25 -45.37 -42.21
N GLU A 570 12.12 -46.60 -42.72
CA GLU A 570 11.45 -46.91 -44.00
C GLU A 570 9.91 -46.90 -43.88
N SER A 571 9.34 -45.71 -43.84
CA SER A 571 8.11 -45.49 -44.62
C SER A 571 8.35 -44.72 -45.93
N ALA A 572 9.61 -44.38 -46.27
CA ALA A 572 10.10 -44.20 -47.65
C ALA A 572 11.56 -43.72 -47.66
N PRO A 573 12.20 -43.66 -48.83
CA PRO A 573 13.21 -42.64 -49.15
C PRO A 573 12.90 -41.19 -48.67
N SER A 574 11.73 -40.90 -48.08
CA SER A 574 11.23 -39.57 -47.71
C SER A 574 11.89 -38.95 -46.48
N GLU A 575 12.16 -39.64 -45.35
CA GLU A 575 12.70 -38.98 -44.13
C GLU A 575 14.12 -38.45 -44.36
N TRP A 576 15.01 -39.29 -44.91
CA TRP A 576 16.35 -38.85 -45.33
C TRP A 576 16.30 -37.76 -46.42
N ASN A 577 15.39 -37.88 -47.39
CA ASN A 577 15.19 -36.83 -48.39
C ASN A 577 14.69 -35.53 -47.75
N ALA A 578 13.86 -35.61 -46.72
CA ALA A 578 13.30 -34.48 -46.01
C ALA A 578 14.40 -33.77 -45.20
N TRP A 579 15.22 -34.52 -44.44
CA TRP A 579 16.41 -33.98 -43.77
C TRP A 579 17.30 -33.24 -44.76
N ASN A 580 17.53 -33.81 -45.95
CA ASN A 580 18.34 -33.20 -47.00
C ASN A 580 17.70 -32.02 -47.70
N SER A 581 16.37 -31.92 -47.67
CA SER A 581 15.60 -30.87 -48.34
C SER A 581 15.49 -29.59 -47.53
N TYR A 582 15.84 -29.56 -46.24
CA TYR A 582 15.78 -28.36 -45.41
C TYR A 582 17.05 -27.50 -45.53
N LYS A 583 16.98 -26.26 -45.03
CA LYS A 583 18.13 -25.35 -44.94
C LYS A 583 18.76 -25.45 -43.55
N TYR A 584 20.09 -25.56 -43.51
CA TYR A 584 20.87 -25.60 -42.27
C TYR A 584 21.97 -24.55 -42.30
N GLU A 585 22.11 -23.80 -41.20
CA GLU A 585 23.29 -22.98 -40.93
C GLU A 585 24.15 -23.70 -39.88
N GLY A 586 25.46 -23.84 -40.13
CA GLY A 586 26.43 -24.47 -39.21
C GLY A 586 26.59 -26.00 -39.31
N LEU A 587 25.67 -26.70 -40.00
CA LEU A 587 25.80 -28.14 -40.25
C LEU A 587 26.97 -28.43 -41.21
N ASN A 588 27.61 -29.59 -41.07
CA ASN A 588 28.71 -30.05 -41.93
C ASN A 588 29.88 -29.05 -41.98
N THR A 589 30.16 -28.36 -40.88
CA THR A 589 31.23 -27.37 -40.78
C THR A 589 32.09 -27.66 -39.57
N VAL A 590 33.41 -27.79 -39.77
CA VAL A 590 34.36 -27.88 -38.67
C VAL A 590 34.49 -26.52 -37.99
N VAL A 591 34.35 -26.53 -36.68
CA VAL A 591 34.54 -25.38 -35.80
C VAL A 591 35.67 -25.72 -34.84
N GLU A 592 36.72 -24.89 -34.81
CA GLU A 592 37.75 -24.98 -33.77
C GLU A 592 37.18 -24.51 -32.43
N GLY A 593 37.42 -25.29 -31.37
CA GLY A 593 36.82 -25.10 -30.05
C GLY A 593 35.76 -26.14 -29.69
N THR A 594 34.99 -25.84 -28.65
CA THR A 594 34.08 -26.79 -27.98
C THR A 594 32.59 -26.48 -28.18
N THR A 595 32.24 -25.55 -29.08
CA THR A 595 30.86 -25.13 -29.30
C THR A 595 30.54 -25.00 -30.79
N ALA A 596 29.41 -25.54 -31.22
CA ALA A 596 28.86 -25.35 -32.56
C ALA A 596 27.37 -25.00 -32.50
N THR A 597 26.86 -24.23 -33.46
CA THR A 597 25.44 -23.87 -33.52
C THR A 597 24.81 -24.41 -34.80
N ILE A 598 23.60 -24.97 -34.70
CA ILE A 598 22.83 -25.45 -35.84
C ILE A 598 21.49 -24.73 -35.88
N LYS A 599 21.18 -24.06 -37.00
CA LYS A 599 19.86 -23.45 -37.22
C LYS A 599 19.18 -24.15 -38.37
N ILE A 600 17.91 -24.51 -38.16
CA ILE A 600 17.14 -25.32 -39.10
C ILE A 600 15.98 -24.48 -39.63
N SER A 601 15.90 -24.35 -40.94
CA SER A 601 14.93 -23.49 -41.64
C SER A 601 14.28 -24.28 -42.78
N PRO A 602 13.01 -23.98 -43.10
CA PRO A 602 12.37 -24.57 -44.27
C PRO A 602 13.01 -24.02 -45.55
N ASN A 603 12.99 -24.81 -46.63
CA ASN A 603 13.10 -24.26 -47.97
C ASN A 603 11.72 -23.72 -48.39
N GLU A 604 11.67 -22.77 -49.33
CA GLU A 604 10.46 -22.04 -49.73
C GLU A 604 9.20 -22.93 -49.77
N ASP A 605 8.16 -22.54 -49.03
CA ASP A 605 6.85 -23.21 -48.90
C ASP A 605 6.84 -24.64 -48.30
N GLN A 606 7.93 -25.10 -47.67
CA GLN A 606 8.01 -26.41 -47.03
C GLN A 606 7.59 -26.38 -45.55
N GLU A 607 6.63 -27.24 -45.17
CA GLU A 607 6.29 -27.52 -43.77
C GLU A 607 7.29 -28.54 -43.19
N ILE A 608 7.94 -28.19 -42.07
CA ILE A 608 8.96 -29.03 -41.41
C ILE A 608 8.64 -29.31 -39.94
N ILE A 609 7.44 -28.90 -39.51
CA ILE A 609 6.98 -28.98 -38.12
C ILE A 609 6.61 -30.43 -37.81
N ASN A 610 6.94 -30.89 -36.60
CA ASN A 610 6.85 -32.27 -36.10
C ASN A 610 7.85 -33.26 -36.70
N ASP A 611 8.68 -32.85 -37.66
CA ASP A 611 9.71 -33.73 -38.20
C ASP A 611 10.81 -33.98 -37.16
N PHE A 612 11.30 -35.22 -37.15
CA PHE A 612 12.46 -35.62 -36.39
C PHE A 612 13.70 -35.55 -37.28
N ILE A 613 14.78 -34.95 -36.77
CA ILE A 613 16.05 -34.85 -37.49
C ILE A 613 17.15 -35.43 -36.59
N GLY A 614 17.85 -36.43 -37.11
CA GLY A 614 18.99 -37.05 -36.42
C GLY A 614 20.27 -36.31 -36.73
N PHE A 615 20.98 -35.91 -35.68
CA PHE A 615 22.32 -35.33 -35.79
C PHE A 615 23.34 -36.22 -35.10
N ARG A 616 24.59 -36.10 -35.55
CA ARG A 616 25.74 -36.79 -34.96
C ARG A 616 26.89 -35.81 -34.79
N VAL A 617 27.46 -35.81 -33.59
CA VAL A 617 28.56 -34.92 -33.20
C VAL A 617 29.87 -35.68 -33.27
N TYR A 618 30.84 -35.12 -33.98
CA TYR A 618 32.22 -35.62 -34.04
C TYR A 618 33.15 -34.59 -33.44
N ALA A 619 34.18 -35.06 -32.74
CA ALA A 619 35.20 -34.22 -32.14
C ALA A 619 36.59 -34.86 -32.29
N VAL A 620 37.60 -34.00 -32.38
CA VAL A 620 39.00 -34.39 -32.49
C VAL A 620 39.79 -33.81 -31.32
N ASN A 621 40.63 -34.63 -30.71
CA ASN A 621 41.56 -34.25 -29.64
C ASN A 621 42.67 -33.35 -30.17
N LEU A 622 43.42 -32.73 -29.26
CA LEU A 622 44.61 -31.93 -29.59
C LEU A 622 45.69 -32.72 -30.36
N ASP A 623 45.84 -34.02 -30.08
CA ASP A 623 46.78 -34.91 -30.78
C ASP A 623 46.29 -35.37 -32.17
N GLY A 624 45.11 -34.94 -32.60
CA GLY A 624 44.52 -35.38 -33.87
C GLY A 624 43.79 -36.72 -33.79
N THR A 625 43.70 -37.39 -32.63
CA THR A 625 42.87 -38.59 -32.44
C THR A 625 41.39 -38.22 -32.29
N LEU A 626 40.48 -39.13 -32.60
CA LEU A 626 39.04 -38.88 -32.48
C LEU A 626 38.56 -39.16 -31.04
N VAL A 627 37.75 -38.26 -30.47
CA VAL A 627 37.24 -38.34 -29.08
C VAL A 627 36.19 -39.44 -28.92
N ASP A 628 35.39 -39.64 -29.96
CA ASP A 628 34.44 -40.73 -30.09
C ASP A 628 34.37 -40.98 -31.60
N PRO A 629 35.11 -41.97 -32.15
CA PRO A 629 35.29 -42.06 -33.60
C PRO A 629 34.00 -42.37 -34.37
N ASP A 630 33.01 -42.99 -33.73
CA ASP A 630 31.67 -43.15 -34.33
C ASP A 630 30.83 -41.87 -34.18
N GLY A 631 31.31 -40.87 -33.44
CA GLY A 631 30.51 -39.73 -32.98
C GLY A 631 29.39 -40.15 -32.05
N ARG A 632 28.59 -39.18 -31.60
CA ARG A 632 27.38 -39.46 -30.80
C ARG A 632 26.15 -38.86 -31.42
N ALA A 633 25.11 -39.68 -31.57
CA ALA A 633 23.83 -39.24 -32.09
C ALA A 633 22.97 -38.58 -31.02
N PHE A 634 22.17 -37.62 -31.47
CA PHE A 634 21.03 -37.07 -30.76
C PHE A 634 19.95 -36.67 -31.77
N TYR A 635 18.69 -36.77 -31.36
CA TYR A 635 17.56 -36.43 -32.21
C TYR A 635 16.86 -35.18 -31.72
N VAL A 636 16.50 -34.32 -32.66
CA VAL A 636 15.63 -33.16 -32.42
C VAL A 636 14.27 -33.43 -33.05
N LYS A 637 13.20 -32.92 -32.43
CA LYS A 637 11.89 -32.76 -33.06
C LYS A 637 11.72 -31.27 -33.35
N LEU A 638 11.24 -30.92 -34.54
CA LEU A 638 10.96 -29.51 -34.86
C LEU A 638 9.55 -29.09 -34.45
N GLY A 639 9.45 -27.92 -33.84
CA GLY A 639 8.18 -27.30 -33.46
C GLY A 639 8.10 -25.84 -33.90
N GLU A 640 6.88 -25.31 -33.84
CA GLU A 640 6.64 -23.88 -34.05
C GLU A 640 7.17 -23.08 -32.86
N ALA A 641 7.40 -21.79 -33.09
CA ALA A 641 7.69 -20.87 -31.99
C ALA A 641 6.43 -20.70 -31.14
N GLY A 642 6.58 -20.85 -29.81
CA GLY A 642 5.50 -20.56 -28.88
C GLY A 642 5.01 -19.12 -28.97
N VAL A 643 3.73 -18.90 -28.70
CA VAL A 643 3.13 -17.57 -28.73
C VAL A 643 3.53 -16.76 -27.49
N GLU A 644 3.81 -15.46 -27.67
CA GLU A 644 3.98 -14.55 -26.53
C GLU A 644 2.71 -13.74 -26.29
N ILE A 645 2.29 -13.72 -25.02
CA ILE A 645 1.24 -12.85 -24.51
C ILE A 645 1.91 -11.67 -23.77
N PRO A 646 1.55 -10.42 -24.09
CA PRO A 646 2.06 -9.24 -23.40
C PRO A 646 1.85 -9.30 -21.88
N SER A 647 2.57 -8.44 -21.15
CA SER A 647 2.49 -8.39 -19.70
C SER A 647 1.07 -8.05 -19.21
N ILE A 648 0.53 -8.90 -18.34
CA ILE A 648 -0.78 -8.74 -17.71
C ILE A 648 -0.57 -8.25 -16.28
N GLU A 649 -1.09 -7.06 -15.99
CA GLU A 649 -1.03 -6.49 -14.65
C GLU A 649 -2.28 -6.85 -13.85
N THR A 650 -2.07 -7.27 -12.60
CA THR A 650 -3.13 -7.62 -11.65
C THR A 650 -2.92 -6.87 -10.34
N LYS A 651 -4.03 -6.53 -9.68
CA LYS A 651 -4.03 -5.87 -8.38
C LYS A 651 -4.74 -6.75 -7.36
N VAL A 652 -4.01 -7.13 -6.32
CA VAL A 652 -4.54 -7.87 -5.17
C VAL A 652 -4.94 -6.84 -4.12
N ILE A 653 -6.24 -6.56 -4.04
CA ILE A 653 -6.78 -5.62 -3.06
C ILE A 653 -6.88 -6.35 -1.72
N ALA A 654 -6.10 -5.92 -0.73
CA ALA A 654 -5.94 -6.60 0.55
C ALA A 654 -7.17 -6.40 1.47
N THR A 655 -8.33 -6.90 1.06
CA THR A 655 -9.57 -6.89 1.86
C THR A 655 -9.57 -7.95 2.96
N THR A 656 -8.77 -9.00 2.78
CA THR A 656 -8.48 -10.03 3.78
C THR A 656 -6.99 -10.39 3.69
N VAL A 657 -6.50 -11.11 4.69
CA VAL A 657 -5.14 -11.63 4.76
C VAL A 657 -4.74 -12.54 3.58
N ASP A 658 -5.72 -13.19 2.95
CA ASP A 658 -5.50 -14.21 1.91
C ASP A 658 -6.15 -13.84 0.57
N ALA A 659 -6.40 -12.55 0.35
CA ALA A 659 -7.14 -12.04 -0.81
C ALA A 659 -6.46 -12.39 -2.16
N GLU A 660 -7.30 -12.52 -3.18
CA GLU A 660 -6.89 -12.77 -4.57
C GLU A 660 -7.23 -11.55 -5.43
N SER A 661 -6.57 -11.40 -6.57
CA SER A 661 -6.91 -10.33 -7.51
C SER A 661 -8.29 -10.55 -8.11
N GLY A 662 -8.91 -9.46 -8.59
CA GLY A 662 -10.00 -9.59 -9.56
C GLY A 662 -9.52 -10.31 -10.83
N ALA A 663 -10.42 -11.02 -11.52
CA ALA A 663 -10.12 -11.69 -12.77
C ALA A 663 -9.90 -10.66 -13.89
N VAL A 664 -8.68 -10.60 -14.43
CA VAL A 664 -8.31 -9.72 -15.55
C VAL A 664 -8.51 -10.47 -16.86
N GLU A 665 -9.33 -9.94 -17.76
CA GLU A 665 -9.65 -10.55 -19.06
C GLU A 665 -8.57 -10.25 -20.09
N LEU A 666 -8.11 -11.28 -20.81
CA LEU A 666 -7.15 -11.17 -21.89
C LEU A 666 -7.78 -10.51 -23.13
N SER A 667 -6.95 -9.88 -23.96
CA SER A 667 -7.40 -9.31 -25.22
C SER A 667 -7.95 -10.39 -26.17
N LYS A 668 -8.84 -10.00 -27.09
CA LYS A 668 -9.39 -10.95 -28.09
C LYS A 668 -8.30 -11.60 -28.95
N GLU A 669 -7.22 -10.88 -29.23
CA GLU A 669 -6.07 -11.37 -29.99
C GLU A 669 -5.30 -12.42 -29.19
N ASP A 670 -5.06 -12.17 -27.90
CA ASP A 670 -4.36 -13.11 -27.03
C ASP A 670 -5.20 -14.36 -26.74
N VAL A 671 -6.51 -14.22 -26.56
CA VAL A 671 -7.44 -15.36 -26.46
C VAL A 671 -7.39 -16.23 -27.72
N ALA A 672 -7.25 -15.62 -28.91
CA ALA A 672 -7.17 -16.38 -30.16
C ALA A 672 -5.90 -17.25 -30.23
N LYS A 673 -4.77 -16.76 -29.70
CA LYS A 673 -3.49 -17.50 -29.63
C LYS A 673 -3.52 -18.72 -28.71
N LEU A 674 -4.43 -18.75 -27.72
CA LEU A 674 -4.54 -19.85 -26.75
C LEU A 674 -5.48 -20.99 -27.19
N LYS A 675 -6.24 -20.82 -28.27
CA LYS A 675 -7.27 -21.77 -28.69
C LYS A 675 -6.69 -23.12 -29.08
N GLY A 676 -7.24 -24.20 -28.54
CA GLY A 676 -6.88 -25.56 -28.92
C GLY A 676 -5.52 -26.05 -28.39
N LEU A 677 -4.81 -25.24 -27.60
CA LEU A 677 -3.54 -25.64 -27.02
C LEU A 677 -3.71 -26.85 -26.09
N LYS A 678 -2.88 -27.87 -26.28
CA LYS A 678 -2.82 -29.09 -25.45
C LYS A 678 -1.63 -28.97 -24.50
N ILE A 679 -1.89 -28.49 -23.29
CA ILE A 679 -0.88 -28.33 -22.24
C ILE A 679 -0.72 -29.66 -21.52
N ALA A 680 0.52 -30.11 -21.35
CA ALA A 680 0.85 -31.27 -20.51
C ALA A 680 1.58 -30.85 -19.23
N SER A 681 2.28 -29.72 -19.27
CA SER A 681 3.01 -29.16 -18.15
C SER A 681 3.15 -27.65 -18.26
N TYR A 682 3.51 -27.00 -17.16
CA TYR A 682 3.86 -25.60 -17.11
C TYR A 682 5.18 -25.39 -16.38
N GLU A 683 5.84 -24.30 -16.72
CA GLU A 683 6.92 -23.69 -15.95
C GLU A 683 6.42 -22.39 -15.34
N TRP A 684 6.70 -22.19 -14.05
CA TRP A 684 6.41 -20.93 -13.34
C TRP A 684 7.69 -20.38 -12.72
N ALA A 685 8.11 -19.23 -13.22
CA ALA A 685 9.22 -18.45 -12.67
C ALA A 685 8.67 -17.13 -12.14
N ALA A 686 8.82 -16.85 -10.84
CA ALA A 686 8.32 -15.63 -10.22
C ALA A 686 9.37 -15.01 -9.30
N ASP A 687 9.31 -13.70 -9.15
CA ASP A 687 10.09 -12.97 -8.16
C ASP A 687 9.79 -13.52 -6.75
N GLY A 688 10.84 -13.78 -5.98
CA GLY A 688 10.73 -14.06 -4.55
C GLY A 688 10.44 -12.78 -3.76
N LEU A 689 9.85 -12.91 -2.56
CA LEU A 689 9.63 -11.77 -1.65
C LEU A 689 10.95 -11.24 -1.05
N GLY A 690 11.98 -12.10 -0.94
CA GLY A 690 13.32 -11.79 -0.47
C GLY A 690 13.45 -11.64 1.05
N ASP A 691 14.48 -12.23 1.66
CA ASP A 691 14.72 -12.20 3.12
C ASP A 691 15.17 -10.83 3.68
N LYS A 692 15.21 -9.78 2.85
CA LYS A 692 15.99 -8.55 3.12
C LYS A 692 15.24 -7.45 3.89
N VAL A 693 14.08 -7.77 4.44
CA VAL A 693 13.31 -6.88 5.29
C VAL A 693 13.58 -7.31 6.74
N ASN A 694 14.57 -6.66 7.39
CA ASN A 694 15.17 -7.01 8.68
C ASN A 694 14.20 -7.73 9.65
N GLY A 695 14.28 -9.07 9.72
CA GLY A 695 13.60 -9.89 10.72
C GLY A 695 12.32 -10.62 10.28
N VAL A 696 11.88 -10.49 9.03
CA VAL A 696 10.76 -11.29 8.49
C VAL A 696 11.32 -12.47 7.68
N THR A 697 11.06 -13.70 8.15
CA THR A 697 11.39 -14.92 7.40
C THR A 697 10.18 -15.33 6.58
N HIS A 698 10.29 -15.29 5.25
CA HIS A 698 9.27 -15.82 4.35
C HIS A 698 9.42 -17.35 4.26
N ILE A 699 8.32 -18.07 4.37
CA ILE A 699 8.29 -19.54 4.39
C ILE A 699 8.14 -20.08 2.96
N LYS A 700 7.51 -19.29 2.09
CA LYS A 700 7.29 -19.63 0.68
C LYS A 700 8.27 -18.92 -0.23
N ALA A 701 8.62 -19.63 -1.29
CA ALA A 701 9.82 -19.31 -2.03
C ALA A 701 9.54 -18.55 -3.34
N ASN A 702 8.35 -18.72 -3.94
CA ASN A 702 7.78 -17.78 -4.91
C ASN A 702 6.94 -16.72 -4.20
N GLY A 703 6.96 -15.46 -4.63
CA GLY A 703 6.17 -14.43 -3.98
C GLY A 703 4.66 -14.46 -4.29
N PHE A 704 4.24 -15.04 -5.44
CA PHE A 704 2.83 -15.16 -5.80
C PHE A 704 2.54 -16.34 -6.76
N GLN A 705 1.26 -16.69 -6.87
CA GLN A 705 0.70 -17.70 -7.78
C GLN A 705 -0.18 -17.03 -8.83
N VAL A 706 -0.35 -17.72 -9.96
CA VAL A 706 -1.26 -17.33 -11.03
C VAL A 706 -2.22 -18.46 -11.37
N THR A 707 -3.47 -18.09 -11.66
CA THR A 707 -4.49 -18.97 -12.22
C THR A 707 -4.94 -18.41 -13.58
N LEU A 708 -4.73 -19.18 -14.65
CA LEU A 708 -5.29 -18.93 -15.98
C LEU A 708 -6.56 -19.76 -16.16
N THR A 709 -7.67 -19.10 -16.47
CA THR A 709 -8.94 -19.74 -16.82
C THR A 709 -9.30 -19.39 -18.26
N ALA A 710 -9.45 -20.40 -19.12
CA ALA A 710 -9.80 -20.24 -20.54
C ALA A 710 -10.93 -21.20 -20.92
N GLY A 711 -12.17 -20.71 -20.92
CA GLY A 711 -13.36 -21.56 -21.03
C GLY A 711 -13.47 -22.52 -19.84
N THR A 712 -13.44 -23.83 -20.09
CA THR A 712 -13.43 -24.87 -19.03
C THR A 712 -12.03 -25.28 -18.59
N ALA A 713 -10.98 -24.79 -19.25
CA ALA A 713 -9.59 -25.08 -18.90
C ALA A 713 -9.13 -24.17 -17.75
N VAL A 714 -8.52 -24.75 -16.72
CA VAL A 714 -7.93 -24.03 -15.58
C VAL A 714 -6.50 -24.52 -15.35
N ILE A 715 -5.56 -23.58 -15.32
CA ILE A 715 -4.14 -23.81 -15.08
C ILE A 715 -3.77 -22.97 -13.86
N ALA A 716 -3.19 -23.60 -12.84
CA ALA A 716 -2.90 -22.95 -11.55
C ALA A 716 -1.50 -23.33 -11.09
N THR A 717 -0.68 -22.33 -10.78
CA THR A 717 0.73 -22.53 -10.44
C THR A 717 0.92 -22.90 -8.97
N GLY A 718 1.91 -23.76 -8.68
CA GLY A 718 2.31 -24.12 -7.32
C GLY A 718 3.01 -22.99 -6.57
N SER A 719 3.31 -23.23 -5.28
CA SER A 719 3.89 -22.25 -4.35
C SER A 719 5.35 -22.51 -3.94
N GLU A 720 5.91 -23.66 -4.30
CA GLU A 720 7.21 -24.15 -3.83
C GLU A 720 8.32 -23.95 -4.88
N VAL A 721 9.15 -22.90 -4.79
CA VAL A 721 10.44 -22.80 -5.53
C VAL A 721 11.44 -21.88 -4.82
N VAL A 722 12.55 -22.42 -4.31
CA VAL A 722 13.69 -21.61 -3.84
C VAL A 722 14.71 -21.52 -4.99
N ASP A 723 14.99 -20.32 -5.48
CA ASP A 723 16.00 -20.01 -6.51
C ASP A 723 15.88 -20.81 -7.83
N GLY A 724 14.73 -20.75 -8.53
CA GLY A 724 14.57 -21.45 -9.81
C GLY A 724 13.23 -21.32 -10.52
N ILE A 725 12.94 -22.31 -11.36
CA ILE A 725 11.69 -22.46 -12.15
C ILE A 725 10.91 -23.64 -11.57
N LEU A 726 9.61 -23.48 -11.27
CA LEU A 726 8.73 -24.62 -10.93
C LEU A 726 8.28 -25.31 -12.20
N GLU A 727 8.55 -26.60 -12.35
CA GLU A 727 7.86 -27.43 -13.36
C GLU A 727 6.73 -28.22 -12.72
N GLY A 728 5.52 -28.05 -13.24
CA GLY A 728 4.32 -28.76 -12.79
C GLY A 728 3.63 -29.49 -13.94
N LYS A 729 3.14 -30.71 -13.68
CA LYS A 729 2.29 -31.43 -14.64
C LYS A 729 0.86 -30.89 -14.59
N GLN A 730 0.31 -30.55 -15.75
CA GLN A 730 -1.04 -30.04 -15.89
C GLN A 730 -1.58 -30.45 -17.25
N ASP A 731 -2.21 -31.63 -17.29
CA ASP A 731 -2.79 -32.20 -18.51
C ASP A 731 -4.15 -31.54 -18.78
N VAL A 732 -4.12 -30.45 -19.55
CA VAL A 732 -5.25 -29.57 -19.80
C VAL A 732 -5.29 -29.20 -21.27
N THR A 733 -6.46 -29.33 -21.90
CA THR A 733 -6.69 -28.84 -23.27
C THR A 733 -7.57 -27.60 -23.23
N ILE A 734 -7.09 -26.50 -23.82
CA ILE A 734 -7.89 -25.29 -23.99
C ILE A 734 -8.91 -25.51 -25.13
N PRO A 735 -10.22 -25.34 -24.89
CA PRO A 735 -11.22 -25.54 -25.94
C PRO A 735 -11.02 -24.61 -27.14
N THR A 736 -11.36 -25.07 -28.35
CA THR A 736 -11.25 -24.27 -29.57
C THR A 736 -12.33 -23.18 -29.67
N ASN A 737 -13.44 -23.35 -28.95
CA ASN A 737 -14.61 -22.47 -28.96
C ASN A 737 -14.64 -21.47 -27.78
N ILE A 738 -13.47 -21.05 -27.26
CA ILE A 738 -13.40 -20.00 -26.25
C ILE A 738 -13.51 -18.59 -26.86
N ASN A 739 -14.16 -17.69 -26.13
CA ASN A 739 -14.21 -16.25 -26.43
C ASN A 739 -13.61 -15.39 -25.31
N LYS A 740 -13.27 -15.99 -24.16
CA LYS A 740 -12.77 -15.33 -22.97
C LYS A 740 -11.70 -16.18 -22.28
N ALA A 741 -10.63 -15.54 -21.85
CA ALA A 741 -9.66 -16.08 -20.90
C ALA A 741 -9.34 -15.02 -19.84
N THR A 742 -9.10 -15.45 -18.60
CA THR A 742 -8.84 -14.55 -17.48
C THR A 742 -7.65 -15.01 -16.66
N ILE A 743 -6.93 -14.05 -16.09
CA ILE A 743 -5.84 -14.26 -15.14
C ILE A 743 -6.26 -13.76 -13.76
N VAL A 744 -6.00 -14.56 -12.73
CA VAL A 744 -6.11 -14.20 -11.32
C VAL A 744 -4.76 -14.45 -10.65
N THR A 745 -4.33 -13.56 -9.76
CA THR A 745 -3.11 -13.73 -8.96
C THR A 745 -3.41 -13.76 -7.47
N LYS A 746 -2.52 -14.40 -6.72
CA LYS A 746 -2.59 -14.50 -5.27
C LYS A 746 -1.18 -14.49 -4.69
N PHE A 747 -0.93 -13.64 -3.69
CA PHE A 747 0.34 -13.70 -2.95
C PHE A 747 0.45 -15.00 -2.18
N ASN A 748 1.65 -15.56 -2.16
CA ASN A 748 1.89 -16.83 -1.46
C ASN A 748 1.86 -16.63 0.05
N GLU A 749 2.46 -15.55 0.53
CA GLU A 749 2.39 -15.16 1.94
C GLU A 749 1.09 -14.42 2.26
N ASN A 750 0.71 -14.48 3.53
CA ASN A 750 -0.36 -13.64 4.07
C ASN A 750 -0.03 -12.16 3.77
N LEU A 751 -1.00 -11.40 3.27
CA LEU A 751 -0.82 -10.01 2.89
C LEU A 751 -0.37 -9.11 4.05
N GLY A 752 -0.64 -9.48 5.30
CA GLY A 752 -0.09 -8.84 6.50
C GLY A 752 1.43 -9.00 6.67
N LEU A 753 2.08 -9.91 5.95
CA LEU A 753 3.53 -10.12 5.93
C LEU A 753 4.20 -9.50 4.71
N VAL A 754 3.43 -9.07 3.71
CA VAL A 754 3.91 -8.48 2.47
C VAL A 754 3.84 -6.97 2.57
N LEU A 755 4.93 -6.25 2.29
CA LEU A 755 4.96 -4.78 2.34
C LEU A 755 3.89 -4.18 1.42
N ASN A 756 3.28 -3.08 1.85
CA ASN A 756 2.31 -2.34 1.04
C ASN A 756 2.94 -1.91 -0.29
N ASP A 757 2.14 -1.93 -1.36
CA ASP A 757 2.56 -1.59 -2.73
C ASP A 757 3.67 -2.49 -3.31
N THR A 758 3.90 -3.67 -2.72
CA THR A 758 4.81 -4.68 -3.29
C THR A 758 4.30 -5.13 -4.65
N LYS A 759 5.13 -4.95 -5.69
CA LYS A 759 4.89 -5.45 -7.04
C LYS A 759 5.90 -6.54 -7.38
N LEU A 760 5.39 -7.71 -7.73
CA LEU A 760 6.19 -8.87 -8.14
C LEU A 760 5.84 -9.27 -9.58
N ASN A 761 6.84 -9.75 -10.31
CA ASN A 761 6.68 -10.22 -11.68
C ASN A 761 6.88 -11.73 -11.75
N GLY A 762 6.25 -12.35 -12.74
CA GLY A 762 6.39 -13.75 -13.04
C GLY A 762 6.11 -14.07 -14.50
N THR A 763 6.61 -15.22 -14.94
CA THR A 763 6.45 -15.74 -16.29
C THR A 763 5.89 -17.16 -16.20
N LEU A 764 4.70 -17.35 -16.79
CA LEU A 764 4.07 -18.65 -16.96
C LEU A 764 4.34 -19.15 -18.38
N THR A 765 5.06 -20.25 -18.49
CA THR A 765 5.38 -20.90 -19.76
C THR A 765 4.61 -22.22 -19.85
N LEU A 766 3.78 -22.37 -20.87
CA LEU A 766 2.94 -23.54 -21.08
C LEU A 766 3.62 -24.47 -22.09
N LYS A 767 3.75 -25.76 -21.75
CA LYS A 767 4.42 -26.76 -22.59
C LYS A 767 3.50 -27.91 -22.96
N ASN A 768 3.70 -28.48 -24.14
CA ASN A 768 3.02 -29.72 -24.56
C ASN A 768 3.75 -30.97 -24.03
N ALA A 769 3.24 -32.16 -24.37
CA ALA A 769 3.81 -33.44 -23.94
C ALA A 769 5.21 -33.74 -24.50
N ASP A 770 5.58 -33.09 -25.61
CA ASP A 770 6.88 -33.21 -26.26
C ASP A 770 7.90 -32.18 -25.72
N GLY A 771 7.49 -31.30 -24.80
CA GLY A 771 8.35 -30.27 -24.21
C GLY A 771 8.42 -28.95 -25.00
N PHE A 772 7.67 -28.79 -26.09
CA PHE A 772 7.61 -27.51 -26.80
C PHE A 772 6.85 -26.46 -25.99
N VAL A 773 7.40 -25.26 -25.93
CA VAL A 773 6.71 -24.08 -25.43
C VAL A 773 5.59 -23.71 -26.39
N LEU A 774 4.35 -23.80 -25.92
CA LEU A 774 3.16 -23.41 -26.66
C LEU A 774 2.86 -21.92 -26.48
N ALA A 775 2.96 -21.42 -25.25
CA ALA A 775 2.66 -20.04 -24.92
C ALA A 775 3.51 -19.55 -23.73
N THR A 776 3.90 -18.28 -23.75
CA THR A 776 4.56 -17.60 -22.62
C THR A 776 3.72 -16.38 -22.21
N ILE A 777 3.36 -16.30 -20.94
CA ILE A 777 2.50 -15.26 -20.37
C ILE A 777 3.25 -14.55 -19.24
N LYS A 778 3.52 -13.26 -19.42
CA LYS A 778 4.13 -12.43 -18.37
C LYS A 778 3.04 -11.84 -17.50
N VAL A 779 3.19 -11.92 -16.18
CA VAL A 779 2.17 -11.50 -15.22
C VAL A 779 2.82 -10.71 -14.09
N SER A 780 2.20 -9.63 -13.64
CA SER A 780 2.61 -8.92 -12.43
C SER A 780 1.48 -8.86 -11.41
N ALA A 781 1.80 -9.06 -10.13
CA ALA A 781 0.89 -8.90 -9.01
C ALA A 781 1.33 -7.73 -8.13
N GLU A 782 0.46 -6.74 -7.95
CA GLU A 782 0.66 -5.60 -7.06
C GLU A 782 -0.27 -5.72 -5.85
N LYS A 783 0.29 -5.69 -4.64
CA LYS A 783 -0.50 -5.57 -3.41
C LYS A 783 -1.01 -4.13 -3.29
N VAL A 784 -2.32 -3.95 -3.14
CA VAL A 784 -2.93 -2.63 -2.94
C VAL A 784 -3.84 -2.66 -1.71
N LEU A 785 -3.78 -1.62 -0.87
CA LEU A 785 -4.70 -1.50 0.27
C LEU A 785 -6.10 -1.03 -0.19
N PRO A 786 -7.18 -1.50 0.45
CA PRO A 786 -8.52 -1.00 0.18
C PRO A 786 -8.65 0.51 0.40
N THR A 787 -9.46 1.20 -0.41
CA THR A 787 -9.70 2.66 -0.26
C THR A 787 -11.12 3.00 0.17
N ALA A 788 -12.00 2.01 0.32
CA ALA A 788 -13.40 2.18 0.68
C ALA A 788 -13.92 0.92 1.40
N GLU A 789 -15.03 1.05 2.14
CA GLU A 789 -15.71 -0.04 2.84
C GLU A 789 -16.23 -1.14 1.89
N PRO A 790 -16.49 -2.37 2.38
CA PRO A 790 -17.14 -3.42 1.57
C PRO A 790 -18.56 -3.05 1.15
N ALA A 791 -18.90 -3.30 -0.11
CA ALA A 791 -20.21 -2.95 -0.67
C ALA A 791 -21.39 -3.72 -0.04
N GLU A 792 -21.15 -4.89 0.53
CA GLU A 792 -22.19 -5.84 0.94
C GLU A 792 -22.77 -5.54 2.34
N HIS A 793 -22.15 -4.65 3.12
CA HIS A 793 -22.50 -4.39 4.52
C HIS A 793 -22.38 -2.92 4.93
N LYS A 794 -22.91 -1.98 4.15
CA LYS A 794 -22.77 -0.54 4.41
C LYS A 794 -23.29 -0.10 5.78
N PHE A 795 -22.47 0.70 6.47
CA PHE A 795 -22.89 1.38 7.70
C PHE A 795 -23.96 2.43 7.41
N THR A 796 -25.04 2.42 8.18
CA THR A 796 -26.10 3.45 8.09
C THR A 796 -26.63 3.84 9.46
N ALA A 797 -26.95 5.13 9.63
CA ALA A 797 -27.73 5.61 10.77
C ALA A 797 -29.20 5.16 10.65
N LYS A 798 -29.81 4.76 11.76
CA LYS A 798 -31.26 4.49 11.83
C LYS A 798 -32.07 5.78 11.71
N ASP A 799 -33.33 5.64 11.32
CA ASP A 799 -34.22 6.76 11.08
C ASP A 799 -34.30 7.74 12.26
N ASN A 800 -34.15 9.03 11.94
CA ASN A 800 -34.23 10.18 12.86
C ASN A 800 -33.23 10.15 14.03
N GLN A 801 -32.15 9.36 13.95
CA GLN A 801 -31.11 9.37 14.98
C GLN A 801 -30.20 10.60 14.86
N ILE A 802 -29.81 10.97 13.64
CA ILE A 802 -28.97 12.14 13.35
C ILE A 802 -29.86 13.21 12.75
N VAL A 803 -30.00 14.35 13.44
CA VAL A 803 -30.83 15.48 13.00
C VAL A 803 -29.93 16.69 12.86
N ASN A 804 -29.92 17.32 11.67
CA ASN A 804 -29.05 18.47 11.35
C ASN A 804 -27.55 18.21 11.64
N GLY A 805 -27.08 16.99 11.36
CA GLY A 805 -25.68 16.60 11.59
C GLY A 805 -25.31 16.40 13.07
N VAL A 806 -26.30 16.33 13.96
CA VAL A 806 -26.12 16.12 15.40
C VAL A 806 -26.85 14.86 15.86
N TYR A 807 -26.12 13.95 16.50
CA TYR A 807 -26.65 12.83 17.26
C TYR A 807 -26.76 13.22 18.74
N ASN A 808 -27.99 13.26 19.27
CA ASN A 808 -28.22 13.48 20.70
C ASN A 808 -28.17 12.14 21.44
N CYS A 809 -27.00 11.83 22.01
CA CYS A 809 -26.73 10.58 22.71
C CYS A 809 -27.18 10.68 24.16
N PHE A 810 -28.36 10.16 24.49
CA PHE A 810 -28.87 10.13 25.86
C PHE A 810 -28.26 8.95 26.63
N LEU A 811 -27.42 9.20 27.62
CA LEU A 811 -26.63 8.15 28.28
C LEU A 811 -27.34 7.59 29.52
N ILE A 812 -27.30 6.26 29.68
CA ILE A 812 -27.84 5.55 30.85
C ILE A 812 -26.76 5.55 31.94
N PRO A 813 -27.03 5.94 33.19
CA PRO A 813 -25.99 5.95 34.22
C PRO A 813 -25.44 4.53 34.47
N SER A 814 -24.12 4.38 34.62
CA SER A 814 -23.46 3.06 34.74
C SER A 814 -23.82 2.24 35.98
N GLN A 815 -24.53 2.86 36.92
CA GLN A 815 -25.12 2.18 38.07
C GLN A 815 -26.35 1.33 37.68
N TYR A 816 -26.75 1.34 36.39
CA TYR A 816 -27.91 0.63 35.84
C TYR A 816 -27.52 -0.26 34.66
N ASP A 817 -28.09 -1.48 34.62
CA ASP A 817 -27.87 -2.43 33.52
C ASP A 817 -28.60 -2.03 32.23
N MET A 818 -27.98 -2.29 31.08
CA MET A 818 -28.48 -1.92 29.75
C MET A 818 -29.57 -2.85 29.20
N ASP A 819 -29.92 -3.91 29.93
CA ASP A 819 -31.02 -4.82 29.57
C ASP A 819 -32.41 -4.22 29.86
N GLY A 820 -32.44 -3.02 30.45
CA GLY A 820 -33.65 -2.31 30.83
C GLY A 820 -34.35 -2.84 32.06
N THR A 821 -33.71 -3.75 32.79
CA THR A 821 -34.19 -4.22 34.08
C THR A 821 -33.68 -3.27 35.15
N ILE A 822 -34.40 -2.15 35.34
CA ILE A 822 -34.29 -1.40 36.59
C ILE A 822 -34.74 -2.36 37.69
N THR A 823 -33.80 -2.86 38.51
CA THR A 823 -34.16 -3.65 39.69
C THR A 823 -34.79 -2.70 40.71
N TRP A 824 -36.10 -2.50 40.56
CA TRP A 824 -36.90 -1.73 41.50
C TRP A 824 -36.96 -2.49 42.83
N ASP A 825 -36.11 -2.12 43.78
CA ASP A 825 -36.33 -2.48 45.17
C ASP A 825 -37.35 -1.51 45.78
N ALA A 826 -38.58 -1.99 45.92
CA ALA A 826 -39.69 -1.25 46.53
C ALA A 826 -39.37 -0.70 47.93
N GLN A 827 -38.39 -1.28 48.64
CA GLN A 827 -37.98 -0.84 49.97
C GLN A 827 -37.00 0.34 49.94
N ASN A 828 -36.30 0.57 48.82
CA ASN A 828 -35.22 1.57 48.70
C ASN A 828 -35.40 2.62 47.56
N GLY A 829 -36.47 2.54 46.75
CA GLY A 829 -36.67 3.43 45.58
C GLY A 829 -35.65 3.16 44.47
N TRP A 830 -35.42 4.09 43.52
CA TRP A 830 -34.34 3.97 42.52
C TRP A 830 -32.91 3.88 43.12
N GLY A 831 -32.77 3.95 44.45
CA GLY A 831 -31.56 3.57 45.17
C GLY A 831 -30.34 4.45 44.92
N VAL A 832 -30.52 5.64 44.33
CA VAL A 832 -29.41 6.55 44.00
C VAL A 832 -28.84 7.12 45.29
N THR A 833 -27.65 6.67 45.68
CA THR A 833 -26.93 7.16 46.87
C THR A 833 -25.82 8.15 46.51
N GLY A 834 -25.70 8.52 45.22
CA GLY A 834 -24.70 9.46 44.73
C GLY A 834 -24.76 9.69 43.22
N THR A 835 -23.86 10.54 42.73
CA THR A 835 -23.72 10.86 41.31
C THR A 835 -23.04 9.73 40.55
N ALA A 836 -23.58 9.33 39.40
CA ALA A 836 -22.93 8.36 38.51
C ALA A 836 -21.64 8.95 37.94
N SER A 837 -20.56 8.16 37.91
CA SER A 837 -19.26 8.57 37.39
C SER A 837 -19.18 8.54 35.87
N GLU A 838 -20.04 7.75 35.23
CA GLU A 838 -20.09 7.55 33.77
C GLU A 838 -21.50 7.13 33.33
N GLY A 839 -21.77 7.24 32.03
CA GLY A 839 -22.98 6.78 31.38
C GLY A 839 -22.70 5.95 30.14
N THR A 840 -23.64 5.09 29.74
CA THR A 840 -23.47 4.11 28.67
C THR A 840 -24.57 4.20 27.60
N MET A 841 -24.25 3.83 26.36
CA MET A 841 -25.20 3.74 25.23
C MET A 841 -24.84 2.57 24.30
N ASN A 842 -25.84 1.80 23.85
CA ASN A 842 -25.64 0.69 22.92
C ASN A 842 -25.74 1.21 21.49
N MET A 843 -24.66 1.07 20.72
CA MET A 843 -24.58 1.64 19.37
C MET A 843 -25.44 0.90 18.35
N GLU A 844 -25.84 -0.36 18.62
CA GLU A 844 -26.84 -1.08 17.82
C GLU A 844 -28.21 -0.38 17.85
N ASN A 845 -28.51 0.47 18.84
CA ASN A 845 -29.75 1.25 18.87
C ASN A 845 -29.74 2.40 17.87
N VAL A 846 -28.55 2.80 17.39
CA VAL A 846 -28.33 4.00 16.59
C VAL A 846 -27.97 3.64 15.15
N PHE A 847 -27.16 2.60 14.95
CA PHE A 847 -26.59 2.23 13.66
C PHE A 847 -27.02 0.84 13.22
N ASN A 848 -27.26 0.68 11.92
CA ASN A 848 -27.47 -0.63 11.29
C ASN A 848 -26.13 -1.19 10.80
N GLY A 849 -26.02 -2.52 10.74
CA GLY A 849 -24.82 -3.19 10.23
C GLY A 849 -23.69 -3.31 11.26
N TRP A 850 -23.93 -2.88 12.51
CA TRP A 850 -23.00 -3.08 13.62
C TRP A 850 -22.96 -4.55 14.03
N LYS A 851 -21.88 -5.25 13.70
CA LYS A 851 -21.52 -6.56 14.25
C LYS A 851 -20.23 -6.39 15.03
N ASN A 852 -20.31 -6.55 16.34
CA ASN A 852 -19.17 -6.42 17.24
C ASN A 852 -18.31 -7.69 17.16
N ASP A 853 -17.45 -7.80 16.15
CA ASP A 853 -16.55 -8.95 16.01
C ASP A 853 -15.11 -8.64 16.50
N PHE A 854 -14.84 -7.43 16.99
CA PHE A 854 -13.60 -7.06 17.71
C PHE A 854 -13.61 -7.55 19.17
N ASP A 855 -13.98 -8.82 19.39
CA ASP A 855 -13.72 -9.45 20.68
C ASP A 855 -12.20 -9.66 20.78
N GLY A 856 -11.59 -9.18 21.87
CA GLY A 856 -10.15 -8.98 22.06
C GLY A 856 -9.21 -10.20 21.94
N ASN A 857 -9.66 -11.30 21.32
CA ASN A 857 -8.89 -12.47 20.94
C ASN A 857 -8.92 -12.83 19.44
N SER A 858 -9.70 -12.15 18.58
CA SER A 858 -9.63 -12.34 17.11
C SER A 858 -9.69 -11.02 16.35
N VAL A 859 -8.67 -10.72 15.54
CA VAL A 859 -8.63 -9.54 14.69
C VAL A 859 -9.54 -9.79 13.48
N THR A 860 -10.80 -9.34 13.55
CA THR A 860 -11.75 -9.41 12.44
C THR A 860 -11.99 -8.01 11.88
N SER A 861 -12.18 -7.91 10.56
CA SER A 861 -12.47 -6.63 9.92
C SER A 861 -13.88 -6.14 10.28
N GLY A 862 -14.06 -4.84 10.53
CA GLY A 862 -15.36 -4.30 10.93
C GLY A 862 -15.39 -2.79 11.10
N TYR A 863 -16.55 -2.24 11.51
CA TYR A 863 -16.71 -0.81 11.74
C TYR A 863 -16.16 -0.36 13.09
N ARG A 864 -15.45 0.75 13.09
CA ARG A 864 -14.96 1.46 14.27
C ARG A 864 -15.56 2.86 14.28
N ILE A 865 -16.27 3.19 15.35
CA ILE A 865 -16.71 4.57 15.62
C ILE A 865 -15.63 5.24 16.46
N VAL A 866 -15.24 6.44 16.10
CA VAL A 866 -14.20 7.22 16.77
C VAL A 866 -14.84 8.50 17.28
N LEU A 867 -14.85 8.68 18.60
CA LEU A 867 -15.40 9.88 19.24
C LEU A 867 -14.27 10.77 19.77
N ALA A 868 -14.21 12.00 19.28
CA ALA A 868 -13.21 12.97 19.69
C ALA A 868 -13.39 13.42 21.14
N ASN A 869 -12.27 13.58 21.86
CA ASN A 869 -12.19 14.15 23.21
C ASN A 869 -13.05 13.43 24.26
N THR A 870 -13.10 12.09 24.21
CA THR A 870 -13.97 11.28 25.09
C THR A 870 -13.29 10.66 26.29
N LYS A 871 -11.95 10.52 26.29
CA LYS A 871 -11.21 10.10 27.49
C LYS A 871 -10.63 11.30 28.23
N TYR A 872 -10.72 11.23 29.55
CA TYR A 872 -10.21 12.25 30.46
C TYR A 872 -8.81 11.88 30.95
N ASN A 873 -7.80 12.70 30.67
CA ASN A 873 -6.45 12.51 31.20
C ASN A 873 -6.38 13.03 32.64
N ASN A 874 -6.14 12.12 33.57
CA ASN A 874 -6.11 12.43 35.00
C ASN A 874 -4.90 13.31 35.40
N ASP A 875 -3.83 13.31 34.60
CA ASP A 875 -2.56 13.97 34.94
C ASP A 875 -2.50 15.43 34.50
N THR A 876 -3.13 15.77 33.36
CA THR A 876 -3.12 17.15 32.82
C THR A 876 -4.47 17.86 32.90
N LYS A 877 -5.55 17.13 33.27
CA LYS A 877 -6.95 17.59 33.16
C LYS A 877 -7.39 17.93 31.72
N ASP A 878 -6.61 17.55 30.72
CA ASP A 878 -6.97 17.67 29.31
C ASP A 878 -7.67 16.40 28.83
N TYR A 879 -8.41 16.51 27.73
CA TYR A 879 -8.96 15.35 27.05
C TYR A 879 -7.88 14.75 26.14
N THR A 880 -7.68 13.43 26.22
CA THR A 880 -6.72 12.69 25.37
C THR A 880 -7.42 11.53 24.67
N ASP A 881 -6.89 11.12 23.52
CA ASP A 881 -7.15 9.93 22.69
C ASP A 881 -8.55 9.29 22.58
N GLU A 882 -8.77 8.75 21.39
CA GLU A 882 -9.94 8.04 20.88
C GLU A 882 -10.28 6.79 21.72
N ALA A 883 -11.58 6.52 21.93
CA ALA A 883 -12.06 5.26 22.48
C ALA A 883 -12.42 4.30 21.34
N GLU A 884 -11.82 3.11 21.33
CA GLU A 884 -12.28 2.00 20.48
C GLU A 884 -13.47 1.33 21.17
N PHE A 885 -14.55 1.18 20.42
CA PHE A 885 -15.82 0.72 20.96
C PHE A 885 -15.90 -0.80 21.00
N GLY A 886 -16.37 -1.34 22.13
CA GLY A 886 -17.12 -2.59 22.11
C GLY A 886 -18.59 -2.33 21.73
N LYS A 887 -19.51 -3.24 22.07
CA LYS A 887 -20.96 -3.07 21.84
C LYS A 887 -21.56 -1.76 22.43
N ASN A 888 -20.99 -1.26 23.52
CA ASN A 888 -21.47 -0.10 24.26
C ASN A 888 -20.39 0.99 24.32
N VAL A 889 -20.81 2.25 24.21
CA VAL A 889 -19.97 3.41 24.54
C VAL A 889 -20.11 3.73 26.02
N THR A 890 -19.00 4.09 26.67
CA THR A 890 -18.97 4.56 28.06
C THR A 890 -18.37 5.96 28.09
N ILE A 891 -19.10 6.92 28.67
CA ILE A 891 -18.74 8.33 28.69
C ILE A 891 -18.71 8.81 30.14
N THR A 892 -17.63 9.47 30.55
CA THR A 892 -17.54 10.06 31.90
C THR A 892 -18.57 11.15 32.13
N ASN A 893 -19.11 11.26 33.35
CA ASN A 893 -20.11 12.26 33.70
C ASN A 893 -19.68 13.71 33.43
N LYS A 894 -18.38 14.01 33.46
CA LYS A 894 -17.81 15.33 33.13
C LYS A 894 -18.15 15.80 31.71
N LEU A 895 -18.40 14.87 30.80
CA LEU A 895 -18.73 15.13 29.40
C LEU A 895 -20.24 15.20 29.14
N ILE A 896 -21.08 14.76 30.09
CA ILE A 896 -22.54 14.62 29.90
C ILE A 896 -23.26 15.92 30.25
N ASN A 897 -23.02 17.00 29.51
CA ASN A 897 -23.55 18.32 29.82
C ASN A 897 -24.69 18.81 28.91
N SER A 898 -25.11 18.00 27.93
CA SER A 898 -26.15 18.36 26.96
C SER A 898 -25.84 19.58 26.07
N GLU A 899 -24.61 20.05 26.05
CA GLU A 899 -24.20 21.27 25.32
C GLU A 899 -23.02 21.04 24.38
N THR A 900 -22.01 20.29 24.85
CA THR A 900 -20.74 20.13 24.12
C THR A 900 -20.91 19.18 22.94
N LYS A 901 -20.42 19.61 21.78
CA LYS A 901 -20.41 18.82 20.55
C LYS A 901 -19.06 18.10 20.40
N HIS A 902 -19.13 16.80 20.20
CA HIS A 902 -17.98 15.92 19.99
C HIS A 902 -17.98 15.41 18.55
N ALA A 903 -16.90 15.63 17.80
CA ALA A 903 -16.76 15.08 16.47
C ALA A 903 -16.80 13.54 16.53
N THR A 904 -17.55 12.94 15.61
CA THR A 904 -17.74 11.50 15.50
C THR A 904 -17.41 11.06 14.09
N ASP A 905 -16.40 10.22 13.98
CA ASP A 905 -15.97 9.60 12.73
C ASP A 905 -16.32 8.12 12.73
N VAL A 906 -16.59 7.59 11.54
CA VAL A 906 -16.87 6.16 11.35
C VAL A 906 -15.94 5.62 10.28
N GLU A 907 -15.18 4.61 10.65
CA GLU A 907 -14.21 3.96 9.80
C GLU A 907 -14.55 2.47 9.66
N TYR A 908 -14.19 1.88 8.53
CA TYR A 908 -14.12 0.44 8.38
C TYR A 908 -12.65 0.01 8.47
N VAL A 909 -12.36 -0.89 9.40
CA VAL A 909 -11.01 -1.37 9.69
C VAL A 909 -10.84 -2.75 9.06
N TYR A 910 -9.90 -2.87 8.14
CA TYR A 910 -9.40 -4.14 7.59
C TYR A 910 -8.32 -4.70 8.51
N ALA A 911 -8.62 -5.83 9.14
CA ALA A 911 -7.77 -6.44 10.15
C ALA A 911 -6.54 -7.15 9.56
N GLY A 912 -5.35 -6.79 10.04
CA GLY A 912 -4.11 -7.53 9.79
C GLY A 912 -3.61 -7.58 8.34
N VAL A 913 -4.07 -6.69 7.46
CA VAL A 913 -3.77 -6.73 6.00
C VAL A 913 -2.57 -5.88 5.58
N SER A 914 -2.06 -4.99 6.46
CA SER A 914 -1.04 -3.99 6.13
C SER A 914 0.34 -4.36 6.70
N ALA A 915 1.39 -4.04 5.95
CA ALA A 915 2.77 -4.09 6.43
C ALA A 915 3.60 -2.95 5.85
N TYR A 916 4.40 -2.28 6.67
CA TYR A 916 5.21 -1.14 6.25
C TYR A 916 6.46 -0.99 7.12
N VAL A 917 7.40 -0.17 6.64
CA VAL A 917 8.62 0.16 7.38
C VAL A 917 8.40 1.46 8.14
N ASP A 918 8.56 1.41 9.46
CA ASP A 918 8.58 2.59 10.32
C ASP A 918 9.84 2.56 11.19
N ASN A 919 10.58 3.66 11.26
CA ASN A 919 11.81 3.79 12.07
C ASN A 919 12.81 2.62 11.88
N ASN A 920 13.03 2.19 10.63
CA ASN A 920 13.86 1.04 10.24
C ASN A 920 13.42 -0.32 10.83
N LYS A 921 12.17 -0.41 11.31
CA LYS A 921 11.54 -1.65 11.76
C LYS A 921 10.37 -1.99 10.85
N VAL A 922 10.14 -3.28 10.69
CA VAL A 922 9.11 -3.81 9.81
C VAL A 922 7.91 -4.10 10.68
N LEU A 923 6.83 -3.37 10.47
CA LEU A 923 5.57 -3.59 11.15
C LEU A 923 4.70 -4.46 10.25
N ILE A 924 4.36 -5.65 10.73
CA ILE A 924 3.56 -6.66 10.03
C ILE A 924 2.20 -6.83 10.71
N ASN A 925 1.23 -7.38 9.99
CA ASN A 925 -0.15 -7.64 10.44
C ASN A 925 -0.81 -6.39 11.03
N GLN A 926 -0.55 -5.22 10.44
CA GLN A 926 -1.14 -3.96 10.85
C GLN A 926 -2.55 -3.83 10.29
N ASN A 927 -3.41 -3.17 11.04
CA ASN A 927 -4.76 -2.84 10.59
C ASN A 927 -4.74 -1.67 9.60
N HIS A 928 -5.69 -1.65 8.68
CA HIS A 928 -5.86 -0.57 7.71
C HIS A 928 -7.28 -0.02 7.78
N ALA A 929 -7.45 1.28 8.07
CA ALA A 929 -8.75 1.91 8.22
C ALA A 929 -9.12 2.77 7.00
N VAL A 930 -10.39 2.77 6.63
CA VAL A 930 -10.96 3.63 5.57
C VAL A 930 -12.23 4.31 6.07
N LYS A 931 -12.51 5.53 5.61
CA LYS A 931 -13.73 6.26 5.99
C LYS A 931 -14.98 5.52 5.48
N ALA A 932 -15.95 5.28 6.37
CA ALA A 932 -17.18 4.55 6.09
C ALA A 932 -18.44 5.45 6.08
N TYR A 933 -18.43 6.55 6.83
CA TYR A 933 -19.58 7.45 6.93
C TYR A 933 -19.15 8.92 7.04
N ASP A 934 -20.04 9.84 6.66
CA ASP A 934 -19.78 11.27 6.83
C ASP A 934 -19.72 11.64 8.31
N SER A 935 -18.71 12.41 8.67
CA SER A 935 -18.47 12.84 10.04
C SER A 935 -19.66 13.66 10.56
N PHE A 936 -20.10 13.38 11.78
CA PHE A 936 -21.20 14.09 12.44
C PHE A 936 -20.80 14.48 13.86
N ASN A 937 -21.62 15.30 14.53
CA ASN A 937 -21.39 15.66 15.92
C ASN A 937 -22.26 14.82 16.86
N THR A 938 -21.70 14.39 17.98
CA THR A 938 -22.44 13.76 19.07
C THR A 938 -22.50 14.71 20.26
N VAL A 939 -23.68 14.85 20.87
CA VAL A 939 -23.87 15.56 22.14
C VAL A 939 -24.26 14.54 23.20
N TYR A 940 -23.51 14.50 24.29
CA TYR A 940 -23.78 13.61 25.42
C TYR A 940 -24.81 14.25 26.34
N ASN A 941 -25.99 13.64 26.38
CA ASN A 941 -27.15 14.16 27.06
C ASN A 941 -27.49 13.35 28.30
N CYS A 942 -27.91 14.04 29.35
CA CYS A 942 -28.65 13.41 30.44
C CYS A 942 -30.10 13.17 30.00
N TYR A 943 -30.68 12.01 30.35
CA TYR A 943 -32.10 11.74 30.13
C TYR A 943 -33.05 12.71 30.86
N MET A 944 -32.53 13.50 31.80
CA MET A 944 -33.30 14.46 32.59
C MET A 944 -33.16 15.91 32.09
N HIS A 945 -32.50 16.12 30.95
CA HIS A 945 -32.30 17.44 30.36
C HIS A 945 -33.61 18.02 29.79
N LYS A 946 -33.83 19.33 29.94
CA LYS A 946 -34.94 20.05 29.27
C LYS A 946 -34.55 20.28 27.79
N PRO A 947 -35.42 20.04 26.79
CA PRO A 947 -36.87 19.87 26.92
C PRO A 947 -37.35 18.41 26.94
N VAL A 948 -36.44 17.43 26.85
CA VAL A 948 -36.82 16.02 26.65
C VAL A 948 -37.46 15.40 27.90
N HIS A 949 -37.15 15.96 29.07
CA HIS A 949 -37.77 15.64 30.33
C HIS A 949 -38.53 16.84 30.88
N THR A 950 -39.79 16.61 31.24
CA THR A 950 -40.69 17.58 31.85
C THR A 950 -41.29 17.02 33.12
N TRP A 951 -41.88 17.87 33.94
CA TRP A 951 -42.44 17.48 35.23
C TRP A 951 -43.91 17.85 35.30
N ARG A 952 -44.72 16.99 35.93
CA ARG A 952 -46.13 17.26 36.18
C ARG A 952 -46.55 16.72 37.54
N TRP A 953 -47.68 17.19 38.04
CA TRP A 953 -48.33 16.56 39.18
C TRP A 953 -48.78 15.14 38.82
N ILE A 954 -48.68 14.26 39.81
CA ILE A 954 -49.23 12.92 39.75
C ILE A 954 -50.74 12.98 39.50
N GLU A 955 -51.23 12.08 38.65
CA GLU A 955 -52.64 11.89 38.35
C GLU A 955 -53.12 10.55 38.91
N ALA A 956 -54.44 10.43 39.15
CA ALA A 956 -55.00 9.20 39.70
C ALA A 956 -54.65 7.96 38.86
N ALA A 957 -54.61 8.11 37.53
CA ALA A 957 -54.26 7.04 36.61
C ALA A 957 -52.84 6.49 36.81
N ASP A 958 -51.87 7.33 37.24
CA ASP A 958 -50.47 6.93 37.45
C ASP A 958 -50.33 5.92 38.59
N LYS A 959 -51.23 5.97 39.58
CA LYS A 959 -51.30 4.98 40.67
C LYS A 959 -52.27 3.83 40.38
N GLY A 960 -52.96 3.82 39.24
CA GLY A 960 -54.07 2.89 38.96
C GLY A 960 -55.34 3.19 39.76
N TYR A 961 -55.59 4.46 40.07
CA TYR A 961 -56.77 4.95 40.78
C TYR A 961 -57.73 5.67 39.82
N ILE A 962 -58.99 5.77 40.22
CA ILE A 962 -60.04 6.55 39.55
C ILE A 962 -60.50 7.69 40.46
N VAL A 963 -60.91 8.82 39.88
CA VAL A 963 -61.42 9.98 40.64
C VAL A 963 -62.94 9.92 40.71
N LYS A 964 -63.52 10.04 41.92
CA LYS A 964 -64.96 10.29 42.14
C LYS A 964 -65.12 11.37 43.21
N ASP A 965 -65.95 12.38 42.94
CA ASP A 965 -66.22 13.50 43.87
C ASP A 965 -64.96 14.18 44.43
N GLY A 966 -63.89 14.23 43.63
CA GLY A 966 -62.60 14.81 44.05
C GLY A 966 -61.74 13.92 44.95
N ILE A 967 -62.09 12.64 45.14
CA ILE A 967 -61.35 11.67 45.95
C ILE A 967 -60.81 10.55 45.04
N TRP A 968 -59.58 10.06 45.32
CA TRP A 968 -58.94 8.97 44.56
C TRP A 968 -59.32 7.60 45.13
N TYR A 969 -59.79 6.68 44.28
CA TYR A 969 -60.20 5.31 44.64
C TYR A 969 -59.39 4.28 43.87
N SER A 970 -59.02 3.16 44.50
CA SER A 970 -58.36 2.05 43.78
C SER A 970 -59.26 1.52 42.66
N ALA A 971 -58.69 1.20 41.49
CA ALA A 971 -59.46 0.73 40.34
C ALA A 971 -60.26 -0.57 40.59
N ASP A 972 -59.93 -1.35 41.62
CA ASP A 972 -60.63 -2.57 42.03
C ASP A 972 -61.83 -2.32 42.98
N GLY A 973 -62.03 -1.07 43.43
CA GLY A 973 -63.17 -0.64 44.25
C GLY A 973 -63.24 -1.23 45.65
N LYS A 974 -62.18 -1.88 46.15
CA LYS A 974 -62.23 -2.69 47.38
C LYS A 974 -61.61 -2.07 48.62
N VAL A 975 -60.89 -0.95 48.54
CA VAL A 975 -60.31 -0.28 49.71
C VAL A 975 -60.35 1.24 49.55
N SER A 976 -60.96 1.95 50.51
CA SER A 976 -60.74 3.38 50.71
C SER A 976 -59.39 3.56 51.41
N LYS A 977 -58.32 3.82 50.65
CA LYS A 977 -57.16 4.50 51.21
C LYS A 977 -57.32 5.98 50.86
N GLU A 978 -57.49 6.81 51.87
CA GLU A 978 -57.21 8.25 51.79
C GLU A 978 -55.71 8.40 51.51
N ASP A 979 -55.31 8.27 50.24
CA ASP A 979 -54.06 8.89 49.81
C ASP A 979 -54.37 10.38 49.62
N GLU A 980 -53.60 11.26 50.27
CA GLU A 980 -53.77 12.70 50.13
C GLU A 980 -53.57 13.11 48.66
N MET A 981 -54.46 13.97 48.15
CA MET A 981 -54.28 14.57 46.83
C MET A 981 -52.98 15.40 46.81
N PRO A 982 -52.31 15.50 45.65
CA PRO A 982 -51.14 16.36 45.53
C PRO A 982 -51.46 17.78 46.00
N LYS A 983 -50.60 18.36 46.85
CA LYS A 983 -50.73 19.75 47.31
C LYS A 983 -50.41 20.71 46.16
N THR A 984 -51.40 20.95 45.30
CA THR A 984 -51.29 21.82 44.11
C THR A 984 -51.74 23.27 44.38
N SER A 985 -52.24 23.55 45.58
CA SER A 985 -52.65 24.89 45.99
C SER A 985 -52.50 25.10 47.49
N ALA A 986 -52.34 26.36 47.89
CA ALA A 986 -52.34 26.79 49.29
C ALA A 986 -53.16 28.06 49.45
N VAL A 987 -53.96 28.16 50.52
CA VAL A 987 -54.68 29.39 50.87
C VAL A 987 -53.73 30.34 51.59
N TYR A 988 -53.75 31.63 51.29
CA TYR A 988 -52.84 32.63 51.91
C TYR A 988 -52.89 32.68 53.46
N ALA A 989 -53.98 32.20 54.06
CA ALA A 989 -54.12 32.06 55.50
C ALA A 989 -53.25 30.95 56.11
N GLU A 990 -52.75 30.00 55.32
CA GLU A 990 -51.87 28.93 55.78
C GLU A 990 -50.52 29.51 56.21
N GLU A 991 -50.18 29.40 57.50
CA GLU A 991 -48.89 29.90 58.01
C GLU A 991 -47.71 29.03 57.55
N ASN A 992 -47.92 27.71 57.47
CA ASN A 992 -46.96 26.75 56.92
C ASN A 992 -47.71 25.63 56.18
N PHE A 993 -47.12 25.09 55.12
CA PHE A 993 -47.59 23.88 54.45
C PHE A 993 -46.44 23.08 53.83
N GLU A 994 -46.75 21.87 53.40
CA GLU A 994 -45.79 20.89 52.90
C GLU A 994 -46.20 20.39 51.51
N VAL A 995 -45.22 20.24 50.62
CA VAL A 995 -45.39 19.64 49.29
C VAL A 995 -44.56 18.37 49.21
N ASN A 996 -45.20 17.24 48.91
CA ASN A 996 -44.53 15.95 48.81
C ASN A 996 -43.86 15.79 47.43
N CYS A 997 -42.55 15.52 47.40
CA CYS A 997 -41.83 15.32 46.13
C CYS A 997 -42.24 14.03 45.42
N ALA A 998 -42.82 13.06 46.13
CA ALA A 998 -43.37 11.86 45.52
C ALA A 998 -44.57 12.16 44.60
N ASP A 999 -45.18 13.34 44.71
CA ASP A 999 -46.34 13.74 43.92
C ASP A 999 -45.97 14.47 42.61
N ILE A 1000 -44.68 14.65 42.33
CA ILE A 1000 -44.19 15.34 41.12
C ILE A 1000 -43.46 14.30 40.25
N PHE A 1001 -44.09 13.92 39.14
CA PHE A 1001 -43.65 12.86 38.24
C PHE A 1001 -42.95 13.41 37.00
N GLY A 1002 -41.88 12.71 36.60
CA GLY A 1002 -41.15 12.97 35.38
C GLY A 1002 -41.85 12.38 34.17
N VAL A 1003 -41.98 13.16 33.10
CA VAL A 1003 -42.48 12.73 31.80
C VAL A 1003 -41.38 12.96 30.78
N ASN A 1004 -40.94 11.88 30.12
CA ASN A 1004 -39.91 11.95 29.09
C ASN A 1004 -40.50 11.67 27.70
N THR A 1005 -40.14 12.48 26.70
CA THR A 1005 -40.63 12.34 25.32
C THR A 1005 -40.13 11.05 24.63
N TYR A 1006 -39.04 10.46 25.11
CA TYR A 1006 -38.47 9.19 24.63
C TYR A 1006 -38.94 7.97 25.43
N ASN A 1007 -39.93 8.14 26.32
CA ASN A 1007 -40.46 7.08 27.17
C ASN A 1007 -41.34 6.10 26.39
N SER A 1008 -40.69 5.20 25.67
CA SER A 1008 -41.23 3.95 25.12
C SER A 1008 -40.04 3.05 24.82
N THR A 1009 -40.28 1.75 24.68
CA THR A 1009 -39.37 0.59 24.56
C THR A 1009 -38.12 0.68 23.63
N LYS A 1010 -37.82 1.83 23.02
CA LYS A 1010 -36.76 2.04 22.03
C LYS A 1010 -35.35 2.26 22.60
N TYR A 1011 -35.21 2.67 23.87
CA TYR A 1011 -33.91 3.00 24.49
C TYR A 1011 -33.67 2.36 25.87
N GLY A 1012 -34.47 1.36 26.24
CA GLY A 1012 -34.20 0.48 27.38
C GLY A 1012 -34.55 0.99 28.78
N VAL A 1013 -34.86 2.27 29.00
CA VAL A 1013 -35.18 2.79 30.36
C VAL A 1013 -36.67 3.16 30.48
N ASP A 1014 -37.40 2.48 31.36
CA ASP A 1014 -38.77 2.85 31.73
C ASP A 1014 -38.77 4.02 32.72
N MET A 1015 -38.96 5.22 32.19
CA MET A 1015 -38.99 6.45 32.98
C MET A 1015 -40.40 6.78 33.51
N THR A 1016 -41.41 5.93 33.27
CA THR A 1016 -42.81 6.22 33.63
C THR A 1016 -43.06 6.31 35.14
N LYS A 1017 -42.11 5.82 35.95
CA LYS A 1017 -42.24 5.74 37.41
C LYS A 1017 -41.34 6.72 38.17
N LEU A 1018 -40.52 7.51 37.47
CA LEU A 1018 -39.59 8.42 38.10
C LEU A 1018 -40.31 9.64 38.70
N ASN A 1019 -40.09 9.90 39.99
CA ASN A 1019 -40.63 11.06 40.70
C ASN A 1019 -39.53 11.82 41.46
N LEU A 1020 -39.78 13.07 41.85
CA LEU A 1020 -38.76 13.91 42.50
C LEU A 1020 -38.25 13.36 43.84
N LYS A 1021 -38.99 12.47 44.51
CA LYS A 1021 -38.52 11.83 45.75
C LYS A 1021 -37.30 10.91 45.51
N GLU A 1022 -37.06 10.49 44.28
CA GLU A 1022 -35.97 9.58 43.89
C GLU A 1022 -34.70 10.33 43.49
N ILE A 1023 -34.71 11.67 43.57
CA ILE A 1023 -33.64 12.56 43.13
C ILE A 1023 -33.32 13.55 44.26
N ARG A 1024 -32.11 14.12 44.24
CA ARG A 1024 -31.71 15.12 45.23
C ARG A 1024 -32.33 16.49 44.94
N VAL A 1025 -33.35 16.89 45.69
CA VAL A 1025 -33.87 18.27 45.69
C VAL A 1025 -32.95 19.17 46.51
N VAL A 1026 -32.50 20.26 45.89
CA VAL A 1026 -31.63 21.27 46.49
C VAL A 1026 -32.46 22.44 47.00
N ASP A 1027 -33.39 22.93 46.16
CA ASP A 1027 -34.15 24.13 46.42
C ASP A 1027 -35.56 24.12 45.83
N ALA A 1028 -36.41 25.06 46.28
CA ALA A 1028 -37.74 25.23 45.72
C ALA A 1028 -38.30 26.63 45.96
N LYS A 1029 -39.10 27.13 45.04
CA LYS A 1029 -39.78 28.43 45.15
C LYS A 1029 -41.16 28.39 44.52
N ILE A 1030 -42.06 29.23 45.01
CA ILE A 1030 -43.39 29.45 44.42
C ILE A 1030 -43.44 30.89 43.92
N THR A 1031 -43.42 31.06 42.61
CA THR A 1031 -43.47 32.39 41.97
C THR A 1031 -44.83 32.63 41.33
N SER A 1032 -45.39 33.82 41.53
CA SER A 1032 -46.62 34.22 40.84
C SER A 1032 -46.38 34.32 39.33
N ASN A 1033 -47.30 33.80 38.52
CA ASN A 1033 -47.12 33.79 37.07
C ASN A 1033 -47.17 35.20 36.46
N GLY A 1034 -47.82 36.15 37.15
CA GLY A 1034 -47.93 37.54 36.73
C GLY A 1034 -46.70 38.38 37.12
N SER A 1035 -46.33 38.40 38.40
CA SER A 1035 -45.20 39.22 38.91
C SER A 1035 -43.84 38.56 38.71
N LYS A 1036 -43.80 37.22 38.62
CA LYS A 1036 -42.57 36.38 38.61
C LYS A 1036 -41.79 36.37 39.93
N ASP A 1037 -42.33 36.96 40.99
CA ASP A 1037 -41.72 37.06 42.31
C ASP A 1037 -42.33 36.06 43.32
N GLU A 1038 -41.59 35.79 44.41
CA GLU A 1038 -42.02 34.96 45.56
C GLU A 1038 -42.94 35.74 46.52
N ASP A 1039 -44.05 36.24 45.98
CA ASP A 1039 -44.91 37.19 46.68
C ASP A 1039 -45.51 36.59 47.95
N TYR A 1040 -46.00 35.35 47.91
CA TYR A 1040 -46.93 34.87 48.95
C TYR A 1040 -46.34 33.85 49.92
N PHE A 1041 -45.46 32.98 49.43
CA PHE A 1041 -44.86 31.90 50.22
C PHE A 1041 -43.38 31.79 49.87
N VAL A 1042 -42.56 31.62 50.90
CA VAL A 1042 -41.12 31.41 50.78
C VAL A 1042 -40.77 30.05 51.35
N ARG A 1043 -39.75 29.40 50.80
CA ARG A 1043 -39.28 28.11 51.30
C ARG A 1043 -38.80 28.24 52.75
N ASP A 1044 -39.13 27.26 53.56
CA ASP A 1044 -38.54 27.09 54.88
C ASP A 1044 -37.31 26.18 54.79
N HIS A 1045 -36.13 26.74 55.08
CA HIS A 1045 -34.86 26.02 55.11
C HIS A 1045 -34.53 25.45 56.50
N SER A 1046 -35.46 25.48 57.46
CA SER A 1046 -35.25 24.97 58.82
C SER A 1046 -34.89 23.48 58.86
N GLN A 1047 -35.22 22.72 57.81
CA GLN A 1047 -34.69 21.39 57.53
C GLN A 1047 -34.01 21.41 56.15
N ASN A 1048 -32.68 21.50 56.13
CA ASN A 1048 -31.92 21.30 54.90
C ASN A 1048 -32.08 19.83 54.48
N SER A 1049 -32.97 19.53 53.52
CA SER A 1049 -33.05 18.21 52.89
C SER A 1049 -31.82 18.00 52.00
N GLN A 1050 -30.69 17.61 52.58
CA GLN A 1050 -29.51 17.24 51.80
C GLN A 1050 -29.53 15.78 51.34
N ASP A 1051 -30.50 14.98 51.81
CA ASP A 1051 -30.50 13.53 51.67
C ASP A 1051 -31.48 13.03 50.59
N TRP A 1052 -31.03 12.02 49.84
CA TRP A 1052 -31.82 11.26 48.86
C TRP A 1052 -32.91 10.46 49.58
N GLY A 1053 -34.16 10.48 49.07
CA GLY A 1053 -35.28 9.72 49.62
C GLY A 1053 -36.28 10.50 50.49
N ASN A 1054 -37.57 10.17 50.33
CA ASN A 1054 -38.79 10.75 50.95
C ASN A 1054 -38.71 12.24 51.34
N GLN A 1055 -38.58 13.09 50.33
CA GLN A 1055 -38.42 14.53 50.50
C GLN A 1055 -39.77 15.25 50.49
N THR A 1056 -40.00 16.08 51.51
CA THR A 1056 -41.12 17.01 51.57
C THR A 1056 -40.57 18.43 51.63
N ILE A 1057 -41.08 19.32 50.77
CA ILE A 1057 -40.68 20.72 50.68
C ILE A 1057 -41.61 21.54 51.57
N LYS A 1058 -41.03 22.25 52.55
CA LYS A 1058 -41.81 23.09 53.46
C LYS A 1058 -41.82 24.53 52.98
N PHE A 1059 -43.00 25.13 53.02
CA PHE A 1059 -43.22 26.53 52.72
C PHE A 1059 -43.83 27.22 53.93
N ARG A 1060 -43.43 28.47 54.12
CA ARG A 1060 -44.03 29.38 55.11
C ARG A 1060 -44.53 30.62 54.42
N LYS A 1061 -45.51 31.26 55.03
CA LYS A 1061 -46.04 32.53 54.57
C LYS A 1061 -44.95 33.60 54.47
N ASN A 1062 -44.94 34.34 53.36
CA ASN A 1062 -44.08 35.51 53.22
C ASN A 1062 -44.64 36.65 54.07
N SER A 1063 -43.97 36.99 55.16
CA SER A 1063 -44.43 38.02 56.11
C SER A 1063 -44.50 39.43 55.53
N SER A 1064 -43.92 39.65 54.35
CA SER A 1064 -43.83 40.96 53.71
C SER A 1064 -44.94 41.24 52.70
N SER A 1065 -45.84 40.29 52.47
CA SER A 1065 -46.90 40.39 51.47
C SER A 1065 -48.29 40.61 52.06
N THR A 1066 -49.24 40.94 51.19
CA THR A 1066 -50.65 41.13 51.52
C THR A 1066 -51.51 40.07 50.86
N ASN A 1067 -52.65 39.72 51.47
CA ASN A 1067 -53.61 38.75 50.92
C ASN A 1067 -53.95 39.09 49.46
N PRO A 1068 -53.82 38.14 48.51
CA PRO A 1068 -54.17 38.40 47.13
C PRO A 1068 -55.68 38.67 46.99
N THR A 1069 -56.04 39.58 46.07
CA THR A 1069 -57.43 39.98 45.83
C THR A 1069 -58.24 38.95 45.04
N ALA A 1070 -57.57 37.99 44.41
CA ALA A 1070 -58.12 36.86 43.65
C ALA A 1070 -57.16 35.66 43.75
N ASP A 1071 -57.61 34.47 43.33
CA ASP A 1071 -56.70 33.32 43.22
C ASP A 1071 -55.58 33.64 42.21
N VAL A 1072 -54.33 33.39 42.60
CA VAL A 1072 -53.14 33.71 41.82
C VAL A 1072 -52.56 32.41 41.25
N ALA A 1073 -52.62 32.29 39.92
CA ALA A 1073 -51.89 31.27 39.20
C ALA A 1073 -50.38 31.47 39.42
N SER A 1074 -49.72 30.45 39.92
CA SER A 1074 -48.32 30.45 40.32
C SER A 1074 -47.62 29.22 39.72
N THR A 1075 -46.29 29.17 39.84
CA THR A 1075 -45.48 28.01 39.45
C THR A 1075 -44.63 27.61 40.63
N LEU A 1076 -44.69 26.32 40.99
CA LEU A 1076 -43.72 25.72 41.88
C LEU A 1076 -42.51 25.30 41.04
N THR A 1077 -41.37 25.94 41.28
CA THR A 1077 -40.08 25.57 40.69
C THR A 1077 -39.24 24.86 41.74
N VAL A 1078 -38.90 23.59 41.51
CA VAL A 1078 -38.03 22.79 42.35
C VAL A 1078 -36.67 22.65 41.67
N VAL A 1079 -35.60 23.05 42.36
CA VAL A 1079 -34.20 22.88 41.93
C VAL A 1079 -33.71 21.53 42.43
N TYR A 1080 -33.24 20.67 41.53
CA TYR A 1080 -32.73 19.34 41.85
C TYR A 1080 -31.37 19.08 41.20
N VAL A 1081 -30.67 18.04 41.63
CA VAL A 1081 -29.44 17.55 40.98
C VAL A 1081 -29.76 16.27 40.23
N ASP A 1082 -29.47 16.21 38.94
CA ASP A 1082 -29.66 15.01 38.12
C ASP A 1082 -28.69 13.87 38.50
N MET A 1083 -28.85 12.72 37.85
CA MET A 1083 -28.06 11.51 38.13
C MET A 1083 -26.55 11.66 37.84
N TYR A 1084 -26.15 12.68 37.06
CA TYR A 1084 -24.76 12.98 36.72
C TYR A 1084 -24.19 14.20 37.46
N GLY A 1085 -24.97 14.80 38.38
CA GLY A 1085 -24.50 15.87 39.24
C GLY A 1085 -24.81 17.28 38.73
N HIS A 1086 -25.57 17.43 37.63
CA HIS A 1086 -25.94 18.75 37.10
C HIS A 1086 -27.18 19.29 37.80
N VAL A 1087 -27.20 20.61 38.03
CA VAL A 1087 -28.36 21.29 38.62
C VAL A 1087 -29.41 21.50 37.54
N GLN A 1088 -30.63 21.04 37.82
CA GLN A 1088 -31.79 21.12 36.93
C GLN A 1088 -33.00 21.71 37.69
N THR A 1089 -34.07 22.02 36.95
CA THR A 1089 -35.30 22.57 37.52
C THR A 1089 -36.54 21.79 37.08
N ALA A 1090 -37.43 21.50 38.01
CA ALA A 1090 -38.76 20.97 37.76
C ALA A 1090 -39.78 22.10 37.96
N GLU A 1091 -40.65 22.29 36.98
CA GLU A 1091 -41.68 23.34 37.03
C GLU A 1091 -43.05 22.69 36.92
N VAL A 1092 -43.89 22.92 37.92
CA VAL A 1092 -45.28 22.45 37.95
C VAL A 1092 -46.21 23.59 38.35
N GLY A 1093 -47.41 23.63 37.75
CA GLY A 1093 -48.38 24.69 38.06
C GLY A 1093 -48.85 24.62 39.51
N PHE A 1094 -49.01 25.77 40.16
CA PHE A 1094 -49.48 25.86 41.55
C PHE A 1094 -50.48 27.02 41.68
N THR A 1095 -51.41 26.97 42.64
CA THR A 1095 -52.36 28.07 42.85
C THR A 1095 -52.29 28.61 44.27
N VAL A 1096 -52.01 29.90 44.42
CA VAL A 1096 -52.17 30.61 45.70
C VAL A 1096 -53.61 31.12 45.76
N LYS A 1097 -54.42 30.53 46.64
CA LYS A 1097 -55.82 30.89 46.79
C LYS A 1097 -55.99 32.10 47.70
N LYS A 1098 -56.90 33.00 47.34
CA LYS A 1098 -57.29 34.09 48.23
C LYS A 1098 -57.90 33.51 49.51
N GLN A 1099 -57.64 34.18 50.62
CA GLN A 1099 -58.27 33.85 51.90
C GLN A 1099 -59.79 34.00 51.86
#